data_AF-A0A0C3SE80-F1
#
_entry.id   AF-A0A0C3SE80-F1
#
_cell.length_a   1.000
_cell.length_b   1.000
_cell.length_c   1.000
_cell.angle_alpha   90.00
_cell.angle_beta   90.00
_cell.angle_gamma   90.00
#
_symmetry.space_group_name_H-M   'P 1'
#
loop_
_entity.id
_entity.type
_entity.pdbx_description
1 polymer ?
#
loop_
_entity_poly.entity_id
_entity_poly.type
_entity_poly.pdbx_seq_one_letter_code
_entity_poly.pdbx_strand_id
1 'polypeptide(L)'
;MNNRVFFRNSSLRSGSPGGLADNRRRVSTTNGLLSWIRHRLCLLTAGLALVVYAVLAIRLRFFTAEKQWLPPLHRVFKPASLVFDSQQLRSFWEWEIAAGHYPSSRQLPPYVEDTAVENPARPRQKYAGATRTYTSPRVSSANAAYPPRPIPESAADLDVIMDHCDFSADKYVRDCLKMLRVGAELDTTSRRIRGGSDDRFKYIYLPEGERVDEVDASAHHLSRQDSSRASFPSCHGAGTRIFHMFWTGPFTDKPYMALLSYLYTQNLGLHQPVSQPPTHCKTELWFWITQPSWISKYKPDTWEKRMLDELRGSAWAAAFLHPRFAEVIKFKAWNTVEQLDATDELRGSWRRHKHKVMANKRAHEDWEENRGDIEPDDTLQEGMEVSQVLVPRSPAVGPASAADYDRPSVVLSDLVRFVLCHRYGGIYLDVDTIFLRDWEELWGTPSAFSYRWSRLPRYNTAVLRMHQGSALGTFLLHTATKSGMDFHPIAIGRYLRDAEMGGLLFRLPDALFDSAWLMDEGYHPDRPPQPYLASFHDFFETPPLLGASPEALGFDGFFKGAFSYHYHNDWWTPFDSGRNFPDLGSRFAHSESYATSRSSPEPIRDLSWSAVLKRTFEAYVRGEQPNMYGEWLQW
;
A
#
# COMPACT_ATOMS: atom_id res chain seq x y z
N MET A 1 38.31 46.44 32.86
CA MET A 1 38.00 47.79 33.39
C MET A 1 39.34 48.49 33.60
N ASN A 2 39.74 49.59 32.96
CA ASN A 2 39.00 50.59 32.20
C ASN A 2 39.89 51.28 31.14
N ASN A 3 39.27 51.51 29.97
CA ASN A 3 39.37 52.63 29.01
C ASN A 3 40.74 53.07 28.46
N ARG A 4 40.95 52.87 27.13
CA ARG A 4 40.76 53.84 26.00
C ARG A 4 41.77 55.00 26.08
N VAL A 5 42.56 55.33 25.05
CA VAL A 5 42.14 55.96 23.78
C VAL A 5 43.32 55.97 22.78
N PHE A 6 42.98 55.72 21.51
CA PHE A 6 43.56 56.16 20.22
C PHE A 6 44.84 57.03 20.14
N PHE A 7 45.76 56.68 19.22
CA PHE A 7 45.91 57.20 17.84
C PHE A 7 47.38 57.18 17.36
N ARG A 8 47.58 56.55 16.19
CA ARG A 8 48.44 56.92 15.05
C ARG A 8 49.99 56.87 15.12
N ASN A 9 50.49 56.13 14.12
CA ASN A 9 51.57 56.44 13.17
C ASN A 9 53.05 56.24 13.54
N SER A 10 53.53 55.07 13.09
CA SER A 10 54.54 54.87 12.03
C SER A 10 56.03 55.18 12.26
N SER A 11 56.81 54.15 11.90
CA SER A 11 58.21 54.15 11.43
C SER A 11 59.27 54.33 12.53
N LEU A 12 60.46 53.72 12.51
CA LEU A 12 61.18 52.80 11.64
C LEU A 12 62.50 52.48 12.40
N ARG A 13 63.16 51.36 12.07
CA ARG A 13 64.59 51.02 12.34
C ARG A 13 64.98 50.79 13.81
N SER A 14 66.01 50.03 14.17
CA SER A 14 66.84 48.96 13.60
C SER A 14 67.91 48.72 14.68
N GLY A 15 68.26 47.47 15.03
CA GLY A 15 69.42 47.24 15.90
C GLY A 15 69.38 45.93 16.70
N SER A 16 69.96 44.88 16.11
CA SER A 16 70.55 43.70 16.80
C SER A 16 71.80 44.14 17.64
N PRO A 17 72.58 43.26 18.32
CA PRO A 17 72.54 41.79 18.38
C PRO A 17 72.90 41.16 19.76
N GLY A 18 72.85 39.82 19.85
CA GLY A 18 73.63 39.10 20.86
C GLY A 18 73.31 37.62 21.03
N GLY A 19 74.15 36.74 20.44
CA GLY A 19 74.64 35.57 21.18
C GLY A 19 74.12 34.18 20.84
N LEU A 20 74.93 33.49 20.02
CA LEU A 20 75.41 32.11 20.21
C LEU A 20 74.47 30.92 19.95
N ALA A 21 74.87 30.18 18.91
CA ALA A 21 74.37 28.91 18.45
C ALA A 21 74.66 27.76 19.44
N ASP A 22 73.80 26.72 19.46
CA ASP A 22 74.27 25.36 19.16
C ASP A 22 73.15 24.37 18.77
N ASN A 23 73.47 23.55 17.78
CA ASN A 23 72.98 22.22 17.41
C ASN A 23 71.57 21.74 17.82
N ARG A 24 70.60 21.86 16.90
CA ARG A 24 69.48 20.89 16.74
C ARG A 24 68.84 21.00 15.34
N ARG A 25 69.54 20.55 14.29
CA ARG A 25 68.94 20.29 12.98
C ARG A 25 69.37 18.93 12.46
N ARG A 26 68.53 17.90 12.68
CA ARG A 26 68.33 16.74 11.76
C ARG A 26 67.38 15.67 12.31
N VAL A 27 66.16 16.02 12.76
CA VAL A 27 65.08 15.00 12.95
C VAL A 27 63.68 15.52 12.52
N SER A 28 63.51 16.77 12.11
CA SER A 28 62.17 17.36 11.87
C SER A 28 61.64 17.31 10.43
N THR A 29 62.43 16.92 9.43
CA THR A 29 62.01 17.03 8.01
C THR A 29 61.46 15.73 7.41
N THR A 30 61.81 14.57 7.95
CA THR A 30 61.36 13.27 7.42
C THR A 30 59.92 12.94 7.81
N ASN A 31 59.51 13.25 9.04
CA ASN A 31 58.12 13.05 9.50
C ASN A 31 57.12 13.98 8.81
N GLY A 32 57.53 15.21 8.47
CA GLY A 32 56.70 16.14 7.69
C GLY A 32 56.50 15.68 6.24
N LEU A 33 57.55 15.18 5.60
CA LEU A 33 57.48 14.66 4.23
C LEU A 33 56.63 13.38 4.15
N LEU A 34 56.79 12.44 5.08
CA LEU A 34 55.99 11.22 5.16
C LEU A 34 54.52 11.49 5.45
N SER A 35 54.22 12.46 6.34
CA SER A 35 52.85 12.91 6.61
C SER A 35 52.22 13.58 5.38
N TRP A 36 52.98 14.43 4.68
CA TRP A 36 52.54 15.09 3.45
C TRP A 36 52.28 14.10 2.30
N ILE A 37 53.16 13.10 2.14
CA ILE A 37 52.98 12.01 1.17
C ILE A 37 51.75 11.18 1.53
N ARG A 38 51.56 10.79 2.80
CA ARG A 38 50.36 10.05 3.26
C ARG A 38 49.08 10.84 3.01
N HIS A 39 49.08 12.14 3.29
CA HIS A 39 47.90 12.99 3.08
C HIS A 39 47.56 13.15 1.60
N ARG A 40 48.56 13.27 0.72
CA ARG A 40 48.34 13.29 -0.74
C ARG A 40 47.91 11.93 -1.28
N LEU A 41 48.43 10.83 -0.74
CA LEU A 41 48.00 9.48 -1.11
C LEU A 41 46.54 9.22 -0.68
N CYS A 42 46.13 9.69 0.50
CA CYS A 42 44.74 9.64 0.95
C CYS A 42 43.81 10.49 0.06
N LEU A 43 44.24 11.69 -0.35
CA LEU A 43 43.45 12.54 -1.26
C LEU A 43 43.35 11.93 -2.66
N LEU A 44 44.43 11.33 -3.17
CA LEU A 44 44.44 10.63 -4.46
C LEU A 44 43.57 9.37 -4.43
N THR A 45 43.62 8.59 -3.35
CA THR A 45 42.77 7.40 -3.19
C THR A 45 41.30 7.76 -3.01
N ALA A 46 40.98 8.81 -2.23
CA ALA A 46 39.62 9.33 -2.12
C ALA A 46 39.11 9.88 -3.46
N GLY A 47 39.94 10.64 -4.18
CA GLY A 47 39.62 11.13 -5.53
C GLY A 47 39.38 10.00 -6.53
N LEU A 48 40.23 8.97 -6.53
CA LEU A 48 40.06 7.78 -7.37
C LEU A 48 38.77 7.03 -7.03
N ALA A 49 38.48 6.83 -5.74
CA ALA A 49 37.23 6.19 -5.30
C ALA A 49 35.99 6.97 -5.73
N LEU A 50 36.05 8.31 -5.72
CA LEU A 50 34.95 9.18 -6.15
C LEU A 50 34.76 9.13 -7.67
N VAL A 51 35.85 9.07 -8.44
CA VAL A 51 35.82 8.85 -9.90
C VAL A 51 35.25 7.47 -10.23
N VAL A 52 35.70 6.41 -9.56
CA VAL A 52 35.17 5.05 -9.73
C VAL A 52 33.67 5.03 -9.40
N TYR A 53 33.27 5.62 -8.28
CA TYR A 53 31.85 5.74 -7.91
C TYR A 53 31.04 6.50 -8.97
N ALA A 54 31.54 7.62 -9.49
CA ALA A 54 30.86 8.40 -10.53
C ALA A 54 30.73 7.62 -11.84
N VAL A 55 31.79 6.95 -12.29
CA VAL A 55 31.77 6.10 -13.49
C VAL A 55 30.78 4.95 -13.33
N LEU A 56 30.76 4.31 -12.15
CA LEU A 56 29.89 3.18 -11.86
C LEU A 56 28.42 3.63 -11.69
N ALA A 57 28.18 4.82 -11.13
CA ALA A 57 26.87 5.46 -11.08
C ALA A 57 26.35 5.81 -12.48
N ILE A 58 27.18 6.39 -13.34
CA ILE A 58 26.84 6.70 -14.74
C ILE A 58 26.57 5.41 -15.51
N ARG A 59 27.40 4.37 -15.32
CA ARG A 59 27.20 3.07 -15.96
C ARG A 59 25.88 2.42 -15.53
N LEU A 60 25.58 2.38 -14.24
CA LEU A 60 24.32 1.84 -13.72
C LEU A 60 23.10 2.69 -14.12
N ARG A 61 23.28 4.00 -14.35
CA ARG A 61 22.18 4.89 -14.74
C ARG A 61 21.84 4.78 -16.22
N PHE A 62 22.86 4.75 -17.08
CA PHE A 62 22.68 4.93 -18.52
C PHE A 62 22.90 3.65 -19.34
N PHE A 63 23.55 2.63 -18.77
CA PHE A 63 23.97 1.44 -19.51
C PHE A 63 23.41 0.12 -18.94
N THR A 64 22.67 0.13 -17.83
CA THR A 64 21.89 -1.04 -17.40
C THR A 64 20.41 -0.84 -17.67
N ALA A 65 19.74 -1.92 -18.06
CA ALA A 65 18.29 -1.92 -18.30
C ALA A 65 17.50 -1.42 -17.08
N GLU A 66 18.05 -1.61 -15.88
CA GLU A 66 17.43 -1.23 -14.61
C GLU A 66 17.55 0.27 -14.26
N LYS A 67 18.33 1.05 -15.00
CA LYS A 67 18.54 2.52 -14.83
C LYS A 67 18.74 2.96 -13.36
N GLN A 68 19.45 2.15 -12.57
CA GLN A 68 19.59 2.33 -11.13
C GLN A 68 20.56 3.47 -10.79
N TRP A 69 20.22 4.26 -9.77
CA TRP A 69 21.19 5.13 -9.11
C TRP A 69 21.98 4.33 -8.07
N LEU A 70 23.30 4.53 -8.02
CA LEU A 70 24.06 4.13 -6.83
C LEU A 70 23.51 4.92 -5.63
N PRO A 71 23.08 4.23 -4.56
CA PRO A 71 22.65 4.93 -3.36
C PRO A 71 23.83 5.75 -2.83
N PRO A 72 23.61 7.00 -2.38
CA PRO A 72 24.69 7.82 -1.84
C PRO A 72 25.43 7.08 -0.73
N LEU A 73 26.75 7.27 -0.62
CA LEU A 73 27.64 6.45 0.21
C LEU A 73 27.14 6.25 1.66
N HIS A 74 26.48 7.24 2.27
CA HIS A 74 25.88 7.13 3.61
C HIS A 74 24.72 6.12 3.71
N ARG A 75 24.08 5.75 2.59
CA ARG A 75 23.08 4.66 2.50
C ARG A 75 23.74 3.30 2.32
N VAL A 76 24.92 3.24 1.69
CA VAL A 76 25.72 2.01 1.50
C VAL A 76 26.36 1.56 2.81
N PHE A 77 26.75 2.52 3.67
CA PHE A 77 27.37 2.24 4.98
C PHE A 77 26.41 2.33 6.17
N LYS A 78 25.09 2.13 5.97
CA LYS A 78 24.20 2.01 7.14
C LYS A 78 24.56 0.73 7.90
N PRO A 79 24.76 0.78 9.23
CA PRO A 79 24.93 -0.42 10.04
C PRO A 79 23.69 -1.31 9.89
N ALA A 80 23.88 -2.63 10.03
CA ALA A 80 22.81 -3.63 9.95
C ALA A 80 21.61 -3.19 10.79
N SER A 81 20.39 -3.34 10.27
CA SER A 81 19.18 -2.98 11.02
C SER A 81 18.80 -3.99 12.10
N LEU A 82 19.67 -4.96 12.38
CA LEU A 82 19.41 -6.05 13.30
C LEU A 82 19.27 -5.53 14.73
N VAL A 83 18.06 -5.66 15.27
CA VAL A 83 17.73 -5.25 16.65
C VAL A 83 17.70 -6.45 17.61
N PHE A 84 17.47 -7.64 17.06
CA PHE A 84 17.23 -8.87 17.80
C PHE A 84 18.39 -9.84 17.57
N ASP A 85 18.72 -10.63 18.58
CA ASP A 85 19.68 -11.73 18.42
C ASP A 85 19.07 -12.93 17.66
N SER A 86 19.90 -13.90 17.28
CA SER A 86 19.46 -15.06 16.51
C SER A 86 18.44 -15.94 17.25
N GLN A 87 18.47 -15.99 18.57
CA GLN A 87 17.50 -16.76 19.37
C GLN A 87 16.13 -16.10 19.33
N GLN A 88 16.07 -14.77 19.44
CA GLN A 88 14.83 -14.01 19.30
C GLN A 88 14.27 -14.13 17.89
N LEU A 89 15.11 -13.98 16.85
CA LEU A 89 14.67 -14.15 15.46
C LEU A 89 14.11 -15.54 15.19
N ARG A 90 14.75 -16.58 15.73
CA ARG A 90 14.24 -17.96 15.69
C ARG A 90 12.87 -18.06 16.36
N SER A 91 12.68 -17.49 17.55
CA SER A 91 11.36 -17.55 18.23
C SER A 91 10.24 -16.88 17.44
N PHE A 92 10.53 -15.81 16.70
CA PHE A 92 9.54 -15.18 15.83
C PHE A 92 9.14 -16.11 14.68
N TRP A 93 10.10 -16.78 14.04
CA TRP A 93 9.82 -17.79 13.02
C TRP A 93 9.02 -18.97 13.55
N GLU A 94 9.44 -19.53 14.69
CA GLU A 94 8.74 -20.65 15.34
C GLU A 94 7.29 -20.29 15.67
N TRP A 95 7.05 -19.06 16.14
CA TRP A 95 5.71 -18.56 16.43
C TRP A 95 4.84 -18.46 15.16
N GLU A 96 5.35 -17.83 14.09
CA GLU A 96 4.59 -17.67 12.85
C GLU A 96 4.29 -19.01 12.17
N ILE A 97 5.25 -19.95 12.22
CA ILE A 97 5.05 -21.31 11.72
C ILE A 97 3.99 -22.02 12.55
N ALA A 98 4.10 -22.01 13.88
CA ALA A 98 3.13 -22.66 14.78
C ALA A 98 1.71 -22.07 14.66
N ALA A 99 1.60 -20.76 14.37
CA ALA A 99 0.34 -20.08 14.08
C ALA A 99 -0.25 -20.42 12.69
N GLY A 100 0.48 -21.18 11.86
CA GLY A 100 0.06 -21.52 10.49
C GLY A 100 0.20 -20.36 9.49
N HIS A 101 0.90 -19.28 9.85
CA HIS A 101 1.06 -18.12 8.97
C HIS A 101 2.11 -18.31 7.87
N TYR A 102 2.80 -19.45 7.85
CA TYR A 102 3.81 -19.80 6.83
C TYR A 102 3.43 -21.08 6.03
N PRO A 103 2.43 -21.00 5.13
CA PRO A 103 2.00 -22.10 4.27
C PRO A 103 2.97 -22.37 3.09
N SER A 104 3.78 -21.38 2.69
CA SER A 104 4.71 -21.50 1.55
C SER A 104 5.67 -22.66 1.76
N SER A 105 6.08 -23.32 0.69
CA SER A 105 7.06 -24.43 0.61
C SER A 105 8.53 -23.98 0.58
N ARG A 106 8.78 -22.66 0.51
CA ARG A 106 10.12 -22.07 0.42
C ARG A 106 11.01 -22.48 1.60
N GLN A 107 12.32 -22.37 1.37
CA GLN A 107 13.36 -22.71 2.34
C GLN A 107 13.30 -21.78 3.55
N LEU A 108 13.47 -22.35 4.75
CA LEU A 108 13.58 -21.61 6.01
C LEU A 108 15.02 -21.09 6.19
N PRO A 109 15.23 -20.03 6.98
CA PRO A 109 16.59 -19.58 7.29
C PRO A 109 17.40 -20.67 8.00
N PRO A 110 18.74 -20.74 7.80
CA PRO A 110 19.58 -21.79 8.37
C PRO A 110 19.49 -21.91 9.91
N TYR A 111 19.25 -20.80 10.60
CA TYR A 111 19.10 -20.79 12.07
C TYR A 111 17.74 -21.32 12.56
N VAL A 112 16.80 -21.59 11.65
CA VAL A 112 15.47 -22.18 11.89
C VAL A 112 15.39 -23.64 11.41
N GLU A 113 16.18 -24.05 10.41
CA GLU A 113 16.11 -25.39 9.81
C GLU A 113 16.24 -26.54 10.83
N ASP A 114 16.94 -26.32 11.95
CA ASP A 114 17.09 -27.28 13.07
C ASP A 114 15.87 -27.35 14.02
N THR A 115 14.74 -26.74 13.66
CA THR A 115 13.54 -26.69 14.52
C THR A 115 12.57 -27.83 14.24
N ALA A 116 12.21 -28.58 15.28
CA ALA A 116 11.15 -29.60 15.24
C ALA A 116 9.74 -28.98 15.28
N VAL A 117 9.55 -27.76 14.76
CA VAL A 117 8.24 -27.08 14.82
C VAL A 117 7.32 -27.65 13.75
N GLU A 118 6.22 -28.23 14.19
CA GLU A 118 5.15 -28.68 13.32
C GLU A 118 4.49 -27.48 12.64
N ASN A 119 4.43 -27.51 11.30
CA ASN A 119 3.77 -26.48 10.51
C ASN A 119 2.33 -26.93 10.17
N PRO A 120 1.29 -26.42 10.86
CA PRO A 120 -0.10 -26.82 10.60
C PRO A 120 -0.61 -26.37 9.23
N ALA A 121 0.07 -25.43 8.55
CA ALA A 121 -0.32 -24.93 7.23
C ALA A 121 0.26 -25.73 6.05
N ARG A 122 1.00 -26.81 6.33
CA ARG A 122 1.53 -27.76 5.33
C ARG A 122 1.00 -29.18 5.58
N PRO A 123 0.69 -29.96 4.54
CA PRO A 123 0.28 -31.36 4.71
C PRO A 123 1.39 -32.20 5.36
N ARG A 124 1.03 -33.07 6.31
CA ARG A 124 1.95 -34.09 6.84
C ARG A 124 2.09 -35.22 5.80
N GLN A 125 3.30 -35.44 5.26
CA GLN A 125 3.63 -36.68 4.56
C GLN A 125 3.69 -37.84 5.56
N LYS A 126 2.54 -38.36 6.01
CA LYS A 126 2.26 -39.80 6.11
C LYS A 126 0.86 -40.14 6.63
N TYR A 127 0.27 -39.43 7.60
CA TYR A 127 -1.13 -39.63 8.01
C TYR A 127 -1.64 -38.35 8.69
N ALA A 128 -2.72 -37.76 8.16
CA ALA A 128 -3.49 -36.62 8.70
C ALA A 128 -2.71 -35.32 8.99
N GLY A 129 -2.42 -34.53 7.95
CA GLY A 129 -2.26 -33.07 8.04
C GLY A 129 -3.11 -32.42 6.94
N ALA A 130 -3.35 -31.11 7.00
CA ALA A 130 -4.26 -30.42 6.08
C ALA A 130 -3.89 -30.68 4.61
N THR A 131 -4.65 -31.51 3.90
CA THR A 131 -4.47 -31.73 2.47
C THR A 131 -5.00 -30.50 1.74
N ARG A 132 -4.25 -29.96 0.78
CA ARG A 132 -4.78 -28.91 -0.11
C ARG A 132 -5.62 -29.56 -1.18
N THR A 133 -6.92 -29.35 -1.14
CA THR A 133 -7.80 -29.78 -2.24
C THR A 133 -7.97 -28.62 -3.21
N TYR A 134 -7.23 -28.67 -4.31
CA TYR A 134 -7.34 -27.69 -5.38
C TYR A 134 -8.69 -27.81 -6.09
N THR A 135 -9.35 -26.68 -6.26
CA THR A 135 -10.71 -26.61 -6.80
C THR A 135 -10.88 -25.39 -7.70
N SER A 136 -12.00 -25.33 -8.41
CA SER A 136 -12.38 -24.19 -9.24
C SER A 136 -13.84 -23.83 -8.95
N PRO A 137 -14.19 -22.53 -8.95
CA PRO A 137 -15.57 -22.10 -8.75
C PRO A 137 -16.55 -22.81 -9.70
N ARG A 138 -17.66 -23.33 -9.16
CA ARG A 138 -18.68 -23.99 -9.99
C ARG A 138 -19.51 -22.93 -10.71
N VAL A 139 -19.49 -22.97 -12.04
CA VAL A 139 -20.32 -22.09 -12.87
C VAL A 139 -21.76 -22.60 -12.88
N SER A 140 -22.69 -21.81 -12.34
CA SER A 140 -24.13 -22.10 -12.46
C SER A 140 -24.63 -21.80 -13.86
N SER A 141 -25.38 -22.72 -14.48
CA SER A 141 -26.01 -22.51 -15.78
C SER A 141 -27.12 -21.46 -15.74
N ALA A 142 -27.67 -21.14 -14.56
CA ALA A 142 -28.76 -20.19 -14.40
C ALA A 142 -28.33 -18.73 -14.62
N ASN A 143 -27.08 -18.38 -14.30
CA ASN A 143 -26.52 -17.02 -14.42
C ASN A 143 -25.30 -16.97 -15.35
N ALA A 144 -25.44 -17.57 -16.54
CA ALA A 144 -24.43 -17.55 -17.58
C ALA A 144 -24.17 -16.14 -18.18
N ALA A 145 -24.55 -15.03 -17.57
CA ALA A 145 -24.09 -13.69 -18.00
C ALA A 145 -22.88 -13.21 -17.19
N TYR A 146 -22.69 -13.75 -15.99
CA TYR A 146 -21.73 -13.26 -14.99
C TYR A 146 -20.75 -14.36 -14.55
N PRO A 147 -19.57 -14.02 -14.02
CA PRO A 147 -18.70 -14.97 -13.35
C PRO A 147 -19.30 -15.46 -12.03
N PRO A 148 -18.94 -16.66 -11.56
CA PRO A 148 -19.30 -17.11 -10.21
C PRO A 148 -18.56 -16.31 -9.14
N ARG A 149 -19.14 -16.20 -7.95
CA ARG A 149 -18.41 -15.76 -6.74
C ARG A 149 -17.27 -16.75 -6.44
N PRO A 150 -16.15 -16.29 -5.85
CA PRO A 150 -15.16 -17.20 -5.27
C PRO A 150 -15.80 -18.20 -4.29
N ILE A 151 -15.17 -19.35 -4.13
CA ILE A 151 -15.64 -20.38 -3.20
C ILE A 151 -15.44 -19.85 -1.77
N PRO A 152 -16.47 -19.79 -0.92
CA PRO A 152 -16.30 -19.41 0.48
C PRO A 152 -15.22 -20.25 1.16
N GLU A 153 -14.38 -19.60 1.97
CA GLU A 153 -13.28 -20.21 2.74
C GLU A 153 -12.15 -20.79 1.91
N SER A 154 -12.17 -20.57 0.60
CA SER A 154 -11.05 -20.91 -0.26
C SER A 154 -9.87 -19.97 -0.06
N ALA A 155 -8.68 -20.49 -0.33
CA ALA A 155 -7.41 -19.79 -0.19
C ALA A 155 -6.63 -19.82 -1.51
N ALA A 156 -5.94 -18.72 -1.81
CA ALA A 156 -4.97 -18.66 -2.89
C ALA A 156 -3.62 -19.26 -2.44
N ASP A 157 -3.11 -20.21 -3.22
CA ASP A 157 -1.73 -20.69 -3.10
C ASP A 157 -0.77 -19.68 -3.72
N LEU A 158 -0.10 -18.92 -2.85
CA LEU A 158 0.80 -17.84 -3.27
C LEU A 158 2.08 -18.36 -3.93
N ASP A 159 2.50 -19.60 -3.68
CA ASP A 159 3.65 -20.19 -4.38
C ASP A 159 3.27 -20.50 -5.83
N VAL A 160 2.10 -21.11 -6.06
CA VAL A 160 1.59 -21.39 -7.41
C VAL A 160 1.39 -20.09 -8.19
N ILE A 161 0.86 -19.03 -7.57
CA ILE A 161 0.77 -17.71 -8.21
C ILE A 161 2.16 -17.23 -8.63
N MET A 162 3.17 -17.35 -7.76
CA MET A 162 4.52 -16.89 -8.06
C MET A 162 5.20 -17.66 -9.20
N ASP A 163 4.91 -18.96 -9.38
CA ASP A 163 5.44 -19.75 -10.52
C ASP A 163 5.03 -19.18 -11.90
N HIS A 164 3.88 -18.50 -11.93
CA HIS A 164 3.34 -17.85 -13.12
C HIS A 164 3.61 -16.34 -13.19
N CYS A 165 3.80 -15.70 -12.05
CA CYS A 165 3.81 -14.24 -11.93
C CYS A 165 5.14 -13.64 -11.44
N ASP A 166 6.22 -14.42 -11.30
CA ASP A 166 7.52 -13.85 -10.90
C ASP A 166 8.20 -13.06 -12.03
N PHE A 167 7.95 -11.76 -12.08
CA PHE A 167 8.53 -10.87 -13.10
C PHE A 167 10.04 -10.63 -12.92
N SER A 168 10.64 -11.06 -11.81
CA SER A 168 12.10 -11.10 -11.69
C SER A 168 12.74 -12.27 -12.48
N ALA A 169 11.90 -13.22 -12.92
CA ALA A 169 12.26 -14.37 -13.74
C ALA A 169 11.63 -14.30 -15.14
N ASP A 170 11.50 -13.09 -15.70
CA ASP A 170 11.01 -12.81 -17.05
C ASP A 170 9.62 -13.41 -17.38
N LYS A 171 8.73 -13.50 -16.38
CA LYS A 171 7.31 -13.82 -16.58
C LYS A 171 6.55 -12.59 -17.09
N TYR A 172 5.43 -12.81 -17.78
CA TYR A 172 4.61 -11.75 -18.37
C TYR A 172 3.37 -11.44 -17.53
N VAL A 173 3.06 -10.14 -17.35
CA VAL A 173 1.84 -9.67 -16.67
C VAL A 173 0.58 -10.26 -17.32
N ARG A 174 0.52 -10.28 -18.66
CA ARG A 174 -0.60 -10.84 -19.41
C ARG A 174 -0.84 -12.33 -19.10
N ASP A 175 0.23 -13.11 -18.95
CA ASP A 175 0.14 -14.54 -18.66
C ASP A 175 -0.25 -14.78 -17.19
N CYS A 176 0.25 -13.96 -16.27
CA CYS A 176 -0.18 -13.93 -14.88
C CYS A 176 -1.70 -13.65 -14.77
N LEU A 177 -2.19 -12.58 -15.41
CA LEU A 177 -3.62 -12.25 -15.43
C LEU A 177 -4.47 -13.34 -16.08
N LYS A 178 -3.96 -13.99 -17.13
CA LYS A 178 -4.63 -15.14 -17.75
C LYS A 178 -4.78 -16.29 -16.76
N MET A 179 -3.74 -16.63 -16.00
CA MET A 179 -3.81 -17.67 -14.97
C MET A 179 -4.83 -17.30 -13.89
N LEU A 180 -4.80 -16.07 -13.36
CA LEU A 180 -5.73 -15.61 -12.33
C LEU A 180 -7.20 -15.63 -12.79
N ARG A 181 -7.48 -15.14 -14.01
CA ARG A 181 -8.86 -15.10 -14.53
C ARG A 181 -9.41 -16.46 -14.96
N VAL A 182 -8.55 -17.37 -15.43
CA VAL A 182 -8.96 -18.75 -15.79
C VAL A 182 -9.14 -19.59 -14.53
N GLY A 183 -8.20 -19.54 -13.58
CA GLY A 183 -8.29 -20.31 -12.33
C GLY A 183 -9.49 -19.93 -11.46
N ALA A 184 -9.90 -18.66 -11.49
CA ALA A 184 -11.10 -18.17 -10.82
C ALA A 184 -12.37 -18.17 -11.70
N GLU A 185 -12.33 -18.77 -12.90
CA GLU A 185 -13.49 -18.89 -13.81
C GLU A 185 -14.18 -17.54 -14.12
N LEU A 186 -13.40 -16.46 -14.24
CA LEU A 186 -13.93 -15.11 -14.47
C LEU A 186 -14.34 -14.86 -15.92
N ASP A 187 -13.86 -15.66 -16.88
CA ASP A 187 -14.16 -15.46 -18.30
C ASP A 187 -15.56 -15.98 -18.66
N THR A 188 -16.50 -15.06 -18.89
CA THR A 188 -17.89 -15.37 -19.21
C THR A 188 -18.11 -15.74 -20.69
N THR A 189 -17.24 -15.26 -21.58
CA THR A 189 -17.36 -15.39 -23.04
C THR A 189 -16.53 -16.55 -23.62
N SER A 190 -15.45 -16.97 -22.96
CA SER A 190 -14.57 -18.08 -23.39
C SER A 190 -15.08 -19.46 -22.96
N ARG A 191 -16.27 -19.53 -22.35
CA ARG A 191 -16.98 -20.74 -21.86
C ARG A 191 -17.26 -21.84 -22.91
N ARG A 192 -16.72 -21.73 -24.12
CA ARG A 192 -16.76 -22.78 -25.16
C ARG A 192 -15.67 -23.85 -25.00
N ILE A 193 -14.69 -23.67 -24.10
CA ILE A 193 -13.77 -24.76 -23.74
C ILE A 193 -14.47 -25.65 -22.69
N ARG A 194 -15.13 -26.72 -23.15
CA ARG A 194 -15.64 -27.79 -22.28
C ARG A 194 -14.44 -28.44 -21.58
N GLY A 195 -14.30 -28.29 -20.25
CA GLY A 195 -13.23 -28.97 -19.51
C GLY A 195 -12.85 -28.43 -18.13
N GLY A 196 -13.39 -27.29 -17.68
CA GLY A 196 -12.91 -26.61 -16.47
C GLY A 196 -11.54 -25.96 -16.68
N SER A 197 -11.06 -25.18 -15.71
CA SER A 197 -9.69 -24.65 -15.74
C SER A 197 -8.67 -25.79 -15.92
N ASP A 198 -7.75 -25.61 -16.88
CA ASP A 198 -6.58 -26.48 -17.05
C ASP A 198 -5.85 -26.59 -15.70
N ASP A 199 -5.48 -27.80 -15.28
CA ASP A 199 -4.88 -28.07 -13.97
C ASP A 199 -3.69 -27.16 -13.67
N ARG A 200 -2.97 -26.71 -14.71
CA ARG A 200 -1.87 -25.74 -14.61
C ARG A 200 -2.25 -24.34 -14.12
N PHE A 201 -3.53 -23.98 -14.10
CA PHE A 201 -4.03 -22.68 -13.66
C PHE A 201 -4.77 -22.75 -12.31
N LYS A 202 -4.86 -23.93 -11.69
CA LYS A 202 -5.48 -24.09 -10.38
C LYS A 202 -4.54 -23.62 -9.28
N TYR A 203 -4.87 -22.48 -8.68
CA TYR A 203 -4.18 -21.94 -7.50
C TYR A 203 -5.10 -21.81 -6.29
N ILE A 204 -6.40 -22.05 -6.46
CA ILE A 204 -7.40 -21.95 -5.40
C ILE A 204 -7.53 -23.32 -4.74
N TYR A 205 -7.40 -23.38 -3.42
CA TYR A 205 -7.57 -24.60 -2.64
C TYR A 205 -8.50 -24.37 -1.46
N LEU A 206 -9.13 -25.44 -0.99
CA LEU A 206 -9.82 -25.48 0.29
C LEU A 206 -8.87 -26.08 1.35
N PRO A 207 -8.60 -25.39 2.46
CA PRO A 207 -7.87 -25.97 3.58
C PRO A 207 -8.74 -27.05 4.26
N GLU A 208 -8.26 -28.29 4.35
CA GLU A 208 -8.99 -29.38 4.99
C GLU A 208 -8.97 -29.23 6.52
N GLY A 209 -10.15 -29.04 7.13
CA GLY A 209 -10.35 -28.76 8.56
C GLY A 209 -11.80 -28.81 9.07
N GLU A 210 -12.80 -28.73 8.20
CA GLU A 210 -14.19 -29.12 8.50
C GLU A 210 -14.71 -30.05 7.40
N ARG A 211 -15.00 -31.30 7.77
CA ARG A 211 -15.68 -32.26 6.90
C ARG A 211 -17.06 -31.72 6.56
N VAL A 212 -17.30 -31.37 5.30
CA VAL A 212 -18.64 -31.48 4.73
C VAL A 212 -18.73 -32.92 4.25
N ASP A 213 -19.40 -33.76 5.04
CA ASP A 213 -19.66 -35.15 4.64
C ASP A 213 -20.27 -35.16 3.23
N GLU A 214 -19.67 -35.94 2.34
CA GLU A 214 -20.15 -36.19 0.99
C GLU A 214 -21.61 -36.64 1.07
N VAL A 215 -22.53 -35.81 0.55
CA VAL A 215 -23.91 -36.24 0.31
C VAL A 215 -23.87 -37.28 -0.79
N ASP A 216 -23.94 -38.54 -0.35
CA ASP A 216 -24.00 -39.72 -1.19
C ASP A 216 -25.16 -39.59 -2.19
N ALA A 217 -24.82 -39.68 -3.48
CA ALA A 217 -25.74 -39.50 -4.59
C ALA A 217 -26.60 -40.76 -4.80
N SER A 218 -27.36 -41.17 -3.78
CA SER A 218 -28.32 -42.27 -3.92
C SER A 218 -29.36 -42.30 -2.79
N ALA A 219 -30.27 -41.33 -2.77
CA ALA A 219 -31.55 -41.49 -2.06
C ALA A 219 -32.63 -40.62 -2.71
N HIS A 220 -33.30 -41.18 -3.72
CA HIS A 220 -34.67 -40.80 -4.02
C HIS A 220 -35.59 -41.26 -2.87
N HIS A 221 -36.64 -40.47 -2.63
CA HIS A 221 -37.86 -40.74 -1.87
C HIS A 221 -38.01 -40.15 -0.44
N LEU A 222 -39.03 -39.28 -0.36
CA LEU A 222 -39.91 -38.95 0.78
C LEU A 222 -39.56 -37.77 1.72
N SER A 223 -40.15 -36.63 1.37
CA SER A 223 -41.01 -35.75 2.19
C SER A 223 -40.80 -35.63 3.71
N ARG A 224 -40.80 -34.35 4.11
CA ARG A 224 -41.31 -33.72 5.35
C ARG A 224 -40.35 -33.55 6.54
N GLN A 225 -40.20 -32.26 6.86
CA GLN A 225 -39.97 -31.69 8.18
C GLN A 225 -38.80 -32.30 8.97
N ASP A 226 -37.63 -31.69 8.84
CA ASP A 226 -36.91 -31.34 10.06
C ASP A 226 -36.18 -30.01 9.92
N SER A 227 -36.58 -29.07 10.77
CA SER A 227 -35.93 -27.80 11.01
C SER A 227 -34.85 -28.04 12.05
N SER A 228 -33.69 -28.54 11.63
CA SER A 228 -32.52 -28.65 12.51
C SER A 228 -31.34 -27.90 11.88
N ARG A 229 -31.11 -26.71 12.46
CA ARG A 229 -29.86 -25.94 12.48
C ARG A 229 -28.69 -26.61 11.74
N ALA A 230 -28.56 -26.31 10.45
CA ALA A 230 -27.24 -26.25 9.85
C ALA A 230 -26.48 -25.17 10.63
N SER A 231 -25.56 -25.59 11.50
CA SER A 231 -24.56 -24.70 12.08
C SER A 231 -23.79 -24.13 10.90
N PHE A 232 -24.10 -22.89 10.51
CA PHE A 232 -23.29 -22.14 9.55
C PHE A 232 -21.84 -22.18 10.04
N PRO A 233 -20.84 -22.32 9.13
CA PRO A 233 -19.46 -22.14 9.52
C PRO A 233 -19.37 -20.74 10.10
N SER A 234 -19.17 -20.73 11.41
CA SER A 234 -19.13 -19.51 12.17
C SER A 234 -17.83 -18.83 11.75
N CYS A 235 -17.83 -17.52 11.46
CA CYS A 235 -16.62 -16.75 11.16
C CYS A 235 -15.67 -16.65 12.38
N HIS A 236 -15.65 -17.66 13.26
CA HIS A 236 -14.97 -17.73 14.55
C HIS A 236 -13.52 -18.22 14.46
N GLY A 237 -13.00 -18.59 13.29
CA GLY A 237 -11.61 -19.07 13.14
C GLY A 237 -10.61 -17.98 12.73
N ALA A 238 -11.00 -17.10 11.80
CA ALA A 238 -10.19 -15.98 11.35
C ALA A 238 -10.94 -14.71 11.71
N GLY A 239 -10.32 -13.80 12.45
CA GLY A 239 -10.94 -12.54 12.88
C GLY A 239 -11.61 -11.76 11.74
N THR A 240 -12.42 -10.76 12.10
CA THR A 240 -13.17 -9.93 11.13
C THR A 240 -12.32 -9.57 9.91
N ARG A 241 -12.86 -9.81 8.71
CA ARG A 241 -12.19 -9.49 7.44
C ARG A 241 -12.24 -7.99 7.21
N ILE A 242 -11.19 -7.29 7.66
CA ILE A 242 -11.15 -5.83 7.65
C ILE A 242 -10.21 -5.33 6.56
N PHE A 243 -10.76 -4.55 5.63
CA PHE A 243 -9.98 -3.63 4.83
C PHE A 243 -9.74 -2.34 5.60
N HIS A 244 -8.51 -1.86 5.61
CA HIS A 244 -8.13 -0.57 6.17
C HIS A 244 -7.72 0.38 5.06
N MET A 245 -8.25 1.60 5.09
CA MET A 245 -7.75 2.71 4.27
C MET A 245 -7.48 3.89 5.19
N PHE A 246 -6.45 4.68 4.90
CA PHE A 246 -6.11 5.88 5.66
C PHE A 246 -6.10 7.10 4.75
N TRP A 247 -6.78 8.16 5.18
CA TRP A 247 -6.93 9.38 4.40
C TRP A 247 -6.69 10.63 5.24
N THR A 248 -6.08 11.62 4.58
CA THR A 248 -6.01 13.00 5.05
C THR A 248 -6.51 13.93 3.95
N GLY A 249 -7.14 15.03 4.34
CA GLY A 249 -7.65 16.02 3.39
C GLY A 249 -9.11 15.82 3.00
N PRO A 250 -9.61 16.60 2.02
CA PRO A 250 -11.02 16.60 1.63
C PRO A 250 -11.43 15.25 1.03
N PHE A 251 -12.69 14.87 1.22
CA PHE A 251 -13.25 13.68 0.60
C PHE A 251 -13.70 14.04 -0.83
N THR A 252 -12.96 13.58 -1.84
CA THR A 252 -13.19 13.86 -3.27
C THR A 252 -13.57 12.60 -4.05
N ASP A 253 -13.48 12.64 -5.38
CA ASP A 253 -13.60 11.50 -6.28
C ASP A 253 -12.68 10.31 -5.93
N LYS A 254 -11.51 10.53 -5.27
CA LYS A 254 -10.55 9.46 -4.98
C LYS A 254 -11.02 8.49 -3.89
N PRO A 255 -11.27 8.94 -2.63
CA PRO A 255 -11.96 8.09 -1.66
C PRO A 255 -13.31 7.55 -2.15
N TYR A 256 -14.05 8.35 -2.90
CA TYR A 256 -15.34 7.96 -3.47
C TYR A 256 -15.22 6.72 -4.37
N MET A 257 -14.25 6.72 -5.28
CA MET A 257 -14.02 5.60 -6.20
C MET A 257 -13.52 4.33 -5.50
N ALA A 258 -12.69 4.47 -4.47
CA ALA A 258 -12.27 3.34 -3.63
C ALA A 258 -13.49 2.67 -2.96
N LEU A 259 -14.38 3.46 -2.36
CA LEU A 259 -15.59 2.94 -1.71
C LEU A 259 -16.62 2.38 -2.72
N LEU A 260 -16.79 3.02 -3.87
CA LEU A 260 -17.68 2.52 -4.92
C LEU A 260 -17.22 1.17 -5.49
N SER A 261 -15.91 1.04 -5.79
CA SER A 261 -15.36 -0.23 -6.28
C SER A 261 -15.48 -1.34 -5.22
N TYR A 262 -15.29 -1.01 -3.93
CA TYR A 262 -15.55 -1.94 -2.82
C TYR A 262 -16.99 -2.48 -2.83
N LEU A 263 -17.98 -1.58 -2.95
CA LEU A 263 -19.40 -1.95 -3.02
C LEU A 263 -19.72 -2.81 -4.27
N TYR A 264 -19.04 -2.54 -5.38
CA TYR A 264 -19.26 -3.22 -6.66
C TYR A 264 -18.63 -4.62 -6.74
N THR A 265 -17.56 -4.91 -6.00
CA THR A 265 -16.84 -6.19 -6.18
C THR A 265 -16.88 -7.12 -4.97
N GLN A 266 -16.92 -6.62 -3.73
CA GLN A 266 -16.83 -7.51 -2.56
C GLN A 266 -18.14 -8.25 -2.26
N ASN A 267 -18.07 -9.39 -1.56
CA ASN A 267 -19.26 -10.10 -1.10
C ASN A 267 -19.79 -9.48 0.21
N LEU A 268 -20.67 -8.50 0.04
CA LEU A 268 -21.19 -7.67 1.13
C LEU A 268 -22.60 -8.05 1.57
N GLY A 269 -23.23 -9.01 0.89
CA GLY A 269 -24.64 -9.37 1.13
C GLY A 269 -25.65 -8.26 0.82
N LEU A 270 -25.24 -7.24 0.05
CA LEU A 270 -26.10 -6.10 -0.29
C LEU A 270 -27.24 -6.43 -1.28
N HIS A 271 -27.23 -7.65 -1.81
CA HIS A 271 -28.34 -8.20 -2.61
C HIS A 271 -29.41 -8.90 -1.77
N GLN A 272 -29.19 -9.06 -0.46
CA GLN A 272 -30.11 -9.74 0.46
C GLN A 272 -30.95 -8.71 1.23
N PRO A 273 -32.21 -9.01 1.57
CA PRO A 273 -33.01 -8.15 2.43
C PRO A 273 -32.30 -7.91 3.77
N VAL A 274 -32.43 -6.70 4.33
CA VAL A 274 -31.82 -6.31 5.62
C VAL A 274 -32.25 -7.24 6.77
N SER A 275 -33.42 -7.87 6.67
CA SER A 275 -33.99 -8.76 7.70
C SER A 275 -33.37 -10.15 7.75
N GLN A 276 -32.53 -10.55 6.78
CA GLN A 276 -31.95 -11.89 6.73
C GLN A 276 -30.55 -11.91 7.37
N PRO A 277 -30.22 -12.95 8.16
CA PRO A 277 -28.88 -13.12 8.70
C PRO A 277 -27.87 -13.31 7.55
N PRO A 278 -26.61 -12.85 7.71
CA PRO A 278 -25.59 -13.05 6.71
C PRO A 278 -25.37 -14.54 6.45
N THR A 279 -25.30 -14.89 5.18
CA THR A 279 -25.07 -16.27 4.69
C THR A 279 -23.60 -16.56 4.41
N HIS A 280 -22.72 -15.58 4.64
CA HIS A 280 -21.29 -15.60 4.34
C HIS A 280 -20.54 -14.63 5.27
N CYS A 281 -19.22 -14.78 5.38
CA CYS A 281 -18.38 -13.84 6.13
C CYS A 281 -18.22 -12.52 5.36
N LYS A 282 -18.98 -11.51 5.80
CA LYS A 282 -18.90 -10.15 5.26
C LYS A 282 -17.54 -9.52 5.53
N THR A 283 -17.04 -8.77 4.57
CA THR A 283 -15.91 -7.86 4.79
C THR A 283 -16.40 -6.54 5.36
N GLU A 284 -15.56 -5.88 6.16
CA GLU A 284 -15.74 -4.50 6.57
C GLU A 284 -14.63 -3.63 5.98
N LEU A 285 -14.97 -2.42 5.55
CA LEU A 285 -13.99 -1.41 5.16
C LEU A 285 -13.95 -0.31 6.22
N TRP A 286 -12.83 -0.24 6.93
CA TRP A 286 -12.55 0.76 7.94
C TRP A 286 -11.76 1.91 7.30
N PHE A 287 -12.45 3.02 7.09
CA PHE A 287 -11.89 4.22 6.47
C PHE A 287 -11.44 5.20 7.56
N TRP A 288 -10.14 5.24 7.82
CA TRP A 288 -9.51 6.02 8.87
C TRP A 288 -9.20 7.44 8.37
N ILE A 289 -9.80 8.45 8.99
CA ILE A 289 -9.62 9.85 8.61
C ILE A 289 -8.88 10.58 9.72
N THR A 290 -7.85 11.34 9.34
CA THR A 290 -7.20 12.30 10.23
C THR A 290 -7.42 13.73 9.76
N GLN A 291 -7.36 14.69 10.67
CA GLN A 291 -7.44 16.12 10.33
C GLN A 291 -6.07 16.64 9.86
N PRO A 292 -6.03 17.64 8.96
CA PRO A 292 -4.79 18.31 8.54
C PRO A 292 -4.02 18.93 9.72
N SER A 293 -4.73 19.35 10.78
CA SER A 293 -4.09 19.69 12.05
C SER A 293 -3.84 18.41 12.85
N TRP A 294 -2.77 17.70 12.50
CA TRP A 294 -2.28 16.46 13.10
C TRP A 294 -2.01 16.53 14.62
N ILE A 295 -2.14 17.71 15.24
CA ILE A 295 -2.29 17.90 16.69
C ILE A 295 -3.78 17.92 17.01
N SER A 296 -4.34 16.77 17.40
CA SER A 296 -5.67 16.75 18.00
C SER A 296 -5.63 17.52 19.32
N LYS A 297 -6.01 18.80 19.28
CA LYS A 297 -6.40 19.56 20.48
C LYS A 297 -7.78 19.13 20.99
N TYR A 298 -8.46 18.21 20.30
CA TYR A 298 -9.83 17.78 20.57
C TYR A 298 -9.87 16.41 21.27
N LYS A 299 -10.90 16.21 22.09
CA LYS A 299 -11.21 14.88 22.66
C LYS A 299 -11.72 13.95 21.54
N PRO A 300 -11.44 12.63 21.58
CA PRO A 300 -11.83 11.66 20.54
C PRO A 300 -13.31 11.72 20.12
N ASP A 301 -14.25 11.71 21.07
CA ASP A 301 -15.70 11.73 20.77
C ASP A 301 -16.13 13.00 20.03
N THR A 302 -15.47 14.13 20.34
CA THR A 302 -15.73 15.40 19.66
C THR A 302 -15.21 15.37 18.23
N TRP A 303 -14.08 14.70 18.02
CA TRP A 303 -13.51 14.53 16.69
C TRP A 303 -14.37 13.62 15.83
N GLU A 304 -14.75 12.43 16.31
CA GLU A 304 -15.57 11.50 15.54
C GLU A 304 -16.91 12.12 15.12
N LYS A 305 -17.58 12.82 16.03
CA LYS A 305 -18.81 13.55 15.70
C LYS A 305 -18.59 14.58 14.59
N ARG A 306 -17.54 15.39 14.70
CA ARG A 306 -17.20 16.41 13.71
C ARG A 306 -16.85 15.81 12.36
N MET A 307 -16.05 14.74 12.34
CA MET A 307 -15.72 13.99 11.12
C MET A 307 -17.00 13.52 10.41
N LEU A 308 -17.93 12.93 11.16
CA LEU A 308 -19.21 12.49 10.62
C LEU A 308 -20.07 13.65 10.10
N ASP A 309 -20.08 14.80 10.79
CA ASP A 309 -20.79 16.00 10.33
C ASP A 309 -20.19 16.55 9.02
N GLU A 310 -18.85 16.55 8.89
CA GLU A 310 -18.14 16.92 7.66
C GLU A 310 -18.46 15.95 6.50
N LEU A 311 -18.50 14.65 6.77
CA LEU A 311 -18.87 13.63 5.77
C LEU A 311 -20.34 13.76 5.34
N ARG A 312 -21.28 14.05 6.27
CA ARG A 312 -22.69 14.29 5.95
C ARG A 312 -22.88 15.50 5.04
N GLY A 313 -22.05 16.53 5.20
CA GLY A 313 -22.08 17.74 4.36
C GLY A 313 -21.37 17.59 3.01
N SER A 314 -20.66 16.49 2.76
CA SER A 314 -19.92 16.28 1.51
C SER A 314 -20.76 15.56 0.47
N ALA A 315 -20.86 16.14 -0.73
CA ALA A 315 -21.49 15.49 -1.88
C ALA A 315 -20.86 14.12 -2.18
N TRP A 316 -19.52 14.03 -2.07
CA TRP A 316 -18.76 12.81 -2.34
C TRP A 316 -18.86 11.75 -1.25
N ALA A 317 -19.17 12.10 0.01
CA ALA A 317 -19.12 11.15 1.11
C ALA A 317 -20.50 10.74 1.66
N ALA A 318 -21.49 11.64 1.59
CA ALA A 318 -22.75 11.49 2.31
C ALA A 318 -23.49 10.18 2.01
N ALA A 319 -23.43 9.71 0.76
CA ALA A 319 -24.09 8.47 0.34
C ALA A 319 -23.59 7.24 1.11
N PHE A 320 -22.32 7.21 1.51
CA PHE A 320 -21.73 6.09 2.25
C PHE A 320 -22.14 6.05 3.74
N LEU A 321 -22.79 7.11 4.23
CA LEU A 321 -23.40 7.13 5.57
C LEU A 321 -24.83 6.56 5.59
N HIS A 322 -25.36 6.15 4.44
CA HIS A 322 -26.68 5.54 4.36
C HIS A 322 -26.72 4.26 5.23
N PRO A 323 -27.81 4.00 5.99
CA PRO A 323 -27.92 2.83 6.88
C PRO A 323 -27.63 1.50 6.19
N ARG A 324 -27.95 1.40 4.89
CA ARG A 324 -27.66 0.21 4.07
C ARG A 324 -26.18 -0.18 4.05
N PHE A 325 -25.28 0.79 4.17
CA PHE A 325 -23.84 0.56 4.14
C PHE A 325 -23.20 0.53 5.53
N ALA A 326 -23.97 0.78 6.60
CA ALA A 326 -23.46 0.95 7.95
C ALA A 326 -22.75 -0.29 8.52
N GLU A 327 -23.08 -1.49 8.04
CA GLU A 327 -22.39 -2.73 8.43
C GLU A 327 -21.07 -2.95 7.69
N VAL A 328 -20.92 -2.40 6.48
CA VAL A 328 -19.82 -2.75 5.57
C VAL A 328 -18.82 -1.62 5.36
N ILE A 329 -19.18 -0.37 5.63
CA ILE A 329 -18.30 0.80 5.62
C ILE A 329 -18.33 1.45 7.00
N LYS A 330 -17.15 1.59 7.62
CA LYS A 330 -16.96 2.19 8.94
C LYS A 330 -16.00 3.37 8.82
N PHE A 331 -16.51 4.59 8.95
CA PHE A 331 -15.64 5.76 9.09
C PHE A 331 -15.08 5.81 10.51
N LYS A 332 -13.76 5.94 10.63
CA LYS A 332 -13.06 5.95 11.91
C LYS A 332 -12.16 7.16 12.04
N ALA A 333 -12.16 7.74 13.22
CA ALA A 333 -11.24 8.80 13.60
C ALA A 333 -9.82 8.25 13.83
N TRP A 334 -8.82 8.75 13.12
CA TRP A 334 -7.41 8.47 13.41
C TRP A 334 -6.80 9.52 14.34
N ASN A 335 -6.42 9.07 15.54
CA ASN A 335 -5.66 9.85 16.51
C ASN A 335 -4.27 9.23 16.72
N THR A 336 -3.23 9.83 16.14
CA THR A 336 -1.86 9.29 16.19
C THR A 336 -1.37 9.04 17.62
N VAL A 337 -1.64 9.94 18.58
CA VAL A 337 -1.16 9.77 19.97
C VAL A 337 -1.82 8.55 20.61
N GLU A 338 -3.14 8.46 20.49
CA GLU A 338 -3.93 7.35 21.04
C GLU A 338 -3.51 6.01 20.43
N GLN A 339 -3.37 5.96 19.10
CA GLN A 339 -3.04 4.72 18.39
C GLN A 339 -1.63 4.23 18.74
N LEU A 340 -0.66 5.15 18.85
CA LEU A 340 0.71 4.80 19.24
C LEU A 340 0.84 4.45 20.73
N ASP A 341 0.08 5.10 21.61
CA ASP A 341 0.04 4.76 23.04
C ASP A 341 -0.65 3.41 23.29
N ALA A 342 -1.65 3.07 22.49
CA ALA A 342 -2.36 1.81 22.58
C ALA A 342 -1.67 0.65 21.84
N THR A 343 -0.45 0.86 21.33
CA THR A 343 0.37 -0.19 20.71
C THR A 343 1.57 -0.49 21.61
N ASP A 344 1.66 -1.69 22.17
CA ASP A 344 2.62 -2.02 23.23
C ASP A 344 4.08 -1.87 22.78
N GLU A 345 4.39 -2.26 21.54
CA GLU A 345 5.72 -2.14 20.92
C GLU A 345 6.16 -0.68 20.78
N LEU A 346 5.22 0.27 20.73
CA LEU A 346 5.46 1.68 20.44
C LEU A 346 5.34 2.56 21.69
N ARG A 347 4.41 2.26 22.61
CA ARG A 347 3.96 3.07 23.76
C ARG A 347 5.10 3.73 24.53
N GLY A 348 6.15 2.97 24.86
CA GLY A 348 7.25 3.44 25.70
C GLY A 348 8.33 4.26 24.97
N SER A 349 8.35 4.28 23.64
CA SER A 349 9.51 4.77 22.88
C SER A 349 9.21 5.70 21.72
N TRP A 350 7.98 5.71 21.19
CA TRP A 350 7.64 6.52 20.02
C TRP A 350 7.84 8.02 20.27
N ARG A 351 7.62 8.49 21.51
CA ARG A 351 7.77 9.91 21.91
C ARG A 351 9.20 10.45 21.73
N ARG A 352 10.23 9.60 21.80
CA ARG A 352 11.62 10.02 21.51
C ARG A 352 11.80 10.48 20.06
N HIS A 353 10.92 10.00 19.18
CA HIS A 353 10.89 10.31 17.76
C HIS A 353 9.69 11.18 17.39
N LYS A 354 9.08 11.88 18.37
CA LYS A 354 7.89 12.71 18.14
C LYS A 354 8.08 13.62 16.93
N HIS A 355 9.21 14.32 16.83
CA HIS A 355 9.51 15.22 15.70
C HIS A 355 9.45 14.57 14.31
N LYS A 356 9.64 13.25 14.18
CA LYS A 356 9.54 12.52 12.90
C LYS A 356 8.12 12.06 12.60
N VAL A 357 7.39 11.67 13.64
CA VAL A 357 5.99 11.21 13.54
C VAL A 357 5.03 12.39 13.37
N MET A 358 5.42 13.55 13.91
CA MET A 358 4.60 14.74 14.10
C MET A 358 5.16 15.94 13.33
N ALA A 359 5.92 15.71 12.25
CA ALA A 359 6.60 16.77 11.52
C ALA A 359 5.56 17.74 10.89
N ASN A 360 5.40 18.92 11.49
CA ASN A 360 4.58 20.01 10.93
C ASN A 360 5.37 20.82 9.91
N LYS A 361 4.67 21.37 8.90
CA LYS A 361 5.14 22.56 8.19
C LYS A 361 5.46 23.73 9.15
N ARG A 362 4.70 23.92 10.25
CA ARG A 362 4.95 25.01 11.23
C ARG A 362 6.13 24.81 12.18
N ALA A 363 6.72 23.61 12.28
CA ALA A 363 7.86 23.41 13.18
C ALA A 363 9.14 24.03 12.61
N HIS A 364 9.16 24.41 11.34
CA HIS A 364 10.29 25.11 10.75
C HIS A 364 10.24 26.63 10.99
N GLU A 365 9.04 27.20 11.19
CA GLU A 365 8.83 28.64 11.46
C GLU A 365 9.07 28.97 12.95
N ASP A 366 8.60 28.12 13.87
CA ASP A 366 8.83 28.29 15.33
C ASP A 366 10.30 28.05 15.76
N TRP A 367 11.13 27.45 14.88
CA TRP A 367 12.55 27.20 15.17
C TRP A 367 13.47 28.37 14.79
N GLU A 368 13.00 29.34 14.00
CA GLU A 368 13.77 30.55 13.68
C GLU A 368 13.56 31.69 14.68
N GLU A 369 12.47 31.70 15.44
CA GLU A 369 12.21 32.74 16.46
C GLU A 369 13.05 32.57 17.75
N ASN A 370 13.78 31.45 17.89
CA ASN A 370 14.61 31.14 19.07
C ASN A 370 16.11 30.97 18.78
N ARG A 371 16.62 31.54 17.68
CA ARG A 371 18.06 31.83 17.56
C ARG A 371 18.30 33.32 17.73
N GLY A 372 18.80 33.69 18.91
CA GLY A 372 19.43 34.98 19.13
C GLY A 372 20.61 35.20 18.17
N ASP A 373 20.65 36.41 17.63
CA ASP A 373 21.82 37.19 17.21
C ASP A 373 22.87 36.47 16.34
N ILE A 374 22.57 36.32 15.05
CA ILE A 374 23.56 36.37 13.97
C ILE A 374 22.96 37.19 12.81
N GLU A 375 23.60 38.30 12.46
CA GLU A 375 23.17 39.24 11.41
C GLU A 375 23.02 38.57 10.03
N PRO A 376 22.02 38.96 9.22
CA PRO A 376 21.84 38.45 7.87
C PRO A 376 22.72 39.19 6.86
N ASP A 377 23.41 38.43 6.01
CA ASP A 377 24.08 38.93 4.80
C ASP A 377 23.04 39.18 3.71
N ASP A 378 22.92 40.44 3.30
CA ASP A 378 22.08 40.95 2.24
C ASP A 378 22.51 40.36 0.90
N THR A 379 21.67 39.53 0.27
CA THR A 379 21.49 39.49 -1.19
C THR A 379 20.44 38.43 -1.56
N LEU A 380 19.24 38.89 -1.93
CA LEU A 380 18.58 38.64 -3.23
C LEU A 380 17.08 38.98 -3.17
N GLN A 381 16.79 40.17 -3.69
CA GLN A 381 15.62 40.58 -4.47
C GLN A 381 14.22 40.07 -4.10
N GLU A 382 13.47 41.03 -3.55
CA GLU A 382 12.02 41.16 -3.50
C GLU A 382 11.33 40.92 -4.86
N GLY A 383 10.17 40.25 -4.83
CA GLY A 383 9.26 40.22 -5.97
C GLY A 383 8.18 39.15 -5.99
N MET A 384 7.50 38.84 -4.88
CA MET A 384 6.15 38.25 -4.97
C MET A 384 5.36 38.50 -3.69
N GLU A 385 4.27 39.27 -3.82
CA GLU A 385 3.32 39.56 -2.74
C GLU A 385 2.75 38.26 -2.14
N VAL A 386 2.90 38.13 -0.83
CA VAL A 386 2.27 37.09 -0.02
C VAL A 386 0.78 37.40 0.08
N SER A 387 -0.03 36.79 -0.78
CA SER A 387 -1.47 36.71 -0.55
C SER A 387 -1.74 35.74 0.60
N GLN A 388 -2.10 36.31 1.75
CA GLN A 388 -2.81 35.63 2.81
C GLN A 388 -4.15 35.08 2.27
N VAL A 389 -4.15 33.88 1.67
CA VAL A 389 -5.40 33.16 1.38
C VAL A 389 -5.69 32.21 2.54
N LEU A 390 -6.35 32.78 3.54
CA LEU A 390 -7.24 32.04 4.41
C LEU A 390 -8.34 31.42 3.54
N VAL A 391 -8.41 30.08 3.51
CA VAL A 391 -9.55 29.26 3.08
C VAL A 391 -9.88 29.26 1.57
N PRO A 392 -9.69 28.14 0.84
CA PRO A 392 -10.54 27.86 -0.30
C PRO A 392 -11.93 27.54 0.25
N ARG A 393 -12.86 28.45 0.03
CA ARG A 393 -14.28 28.34 0.38
C ARG A 393 -15.04 27.37 -0.54
N SER A 394 -14.40 26.26 -0.88
CA SER A 394 -14.94 25.18 -1.72
C SER A 394 -14.49 23.84 -1.16
N PRO A 395 -15.36 23.08 -0.47
CA PRO A 395 -15.04 21.77 0.12
C PRO A 395 -14.81 20.64 -0.92
N ALA A 396 -14.61 20.97 -2.19
CA ALA A 396 -14.71 20.06 -3.32
C ALA A 396 -13.44 19.92 -4.18
N VAL A 397 -12.32 20.54 -3.80
CA VAL A 397 -11.10 20.56 -4.63
C VAL A 397 -9.94 19.96 -3.84
N GLY A 398 -9.40 18.84 -4.32
CA GLY A 398 -8.16 18.23 -3.82
C GLY A 398 -6.93 19.12 -4.12
N PRO A 399 -5.70 18.64 -3.90
CA PRO A 399 -4.50 19.40 -4.27
C PRO A 399 -4.53 19.73 -5.77
N ALA A 400 -4.24 20.99 -6.12
CA ALA A 400 -4.34 21.49 -7.49
C ALA A 400 -3.16 21.05 -8.39
N SER A 401 -2.06 20.60 -7.78
CA SER A 401 -0.85 20.18 -8.48
C SER A 401 0.02 19.25 -7.63
N ALA A 402 0.99 18.58 -8.26
CA ALA A 402 2.01 17.79 -7.58
C ALA A 402 2.86 18.63 -6.59
N ALA A 403 2.98 19.95 -6.79
CA ALA A 403 3.72 20.84 -5.90
C ALA A 403 2.99 21.10 -4.57
N ASP A 404 1.66 20.98 -4.58
CA ASP A 404 0.79 21.16 -3.40
C ASP A 404 0.61 19.87 -2.59
N TYR A 405 1.27 18.78 -2.99
CA TYR A 405 1.12 17.45 -2.41
C TYR A 405 1.72 17.33 -0.99
N ASP A 406 0.92 16.80 -0.05
CA ASP A 406 1.23 16.76 1.38
C ASP A 406 2.19 15.61 1.76
N ARG A 407 3.49 15.79 1.53
CA ARG A 407 4.53 14.80 1.86
C ARG A 407 4.53 14.32 3.33
N PRO A 408 4.28 15.16 4.35
CA PRO A 408 4.10 14.71 5.73
C PRO A 408 3.03 13.62 5.92
N SER A 409 1.93 13.70 5.17
CA SER A 409 0.88 12.68 5.23
C SER A 409 1.32 11.32 4.69
N VAL A 410 2.21 11.31 3.71
CA VAL A 410 2.80 10.08 3.15
C VAL A 410 3.58 9.33 4.22
N VAL A 411 4.45 10.04 4.95
CA VAL A 411 5.23 9.45 6.05
C VAL A 411 4.34 8.92 7.17
N LEU A 412 3.23 9.61 7.46
CA LEU A 412 2.25 9.12 8.43
C LEU A 412 1.55 7.86 7.92
N SER A 413 1.13 7.82 6.64
CA SER A 413 0.47 6.65 6.05
C SER A 413 1.36 5.39 6.07
N ASP A 414 2.67 5.54 5.86
CA ASP A 414 3.67 4.47 5.99
C ASP A 414 3.68 3.88 7.41
N LEU A 415 3.51 4.70 8.45
CA LEU A 415 3.38 4.21 9.82
C LEU A 415 2.02 3.56 10.07
N VAL A 416 0.94 4.21 9.60
CA VAL A 416 -0.45 3.85 9.90
C VAL A 416 -0.75 2.42 9.42
N ARG A 417 -0.31 2.05 8.22
CA ARG A 417 -0.56 0.72 7.64
C ARG A 417 -0.07 -0.43 8.52
N PHE A 418 1.12 -0.30 9.12
CA PHE A 418 1.68 -1.33 10.01
C PHE A 418 1.00 -1.32 11.37
N VAL A 419 0.70 -0.14 11.93
CA VAL A 419 -0.01 -0.03 13.22
C VAL A 419 -1.42 -0.62 13.13
N LEU A 420 -2.17 -0.29 12.08
CA LEU A 420 -3.52 -0.81 11.88
C LEU A 420 -3.51 -2.33 11.73
N CYS A 421 -2.70 -2.87 10.82
CA CYS A 421 -2.69 -4.32 10.60
C CYS A 421 -2.16 -5.08 11.82
N HIS A 422 -1.21 -4.52 12.57
CA HIS A 422 -0.74 -5.16 13.81
C HIS A 422 -1.81 -5.13 14.92
N ARG A 423 -2.56 -4.02 15.06
CA ARG A 423 -3.57 -3.88 16.12
C ARG A 423 -4.89 -4.59 15.83
N TYR A 424 -5.30 -4.66 14.57
CA TYR A 424 -6.63 -5.13 14.18
C TYR A 424 -6.59 -6.30 13.19
N GLY A 425 -5.42 -6.70 12.71
CA GLY A 425 -5.30 -7.66 11.61
C GLY A 425 -5.74 -7.04 10.29
N GLY A 426 -6.15 -7.88 9.34
CA GLY A 426 -6.74 -7.43 8.09
C GLY A 426 -5.72 -6.99 7.03
N ILE A 427 -6.22 -6.21 6.07
CA ILE A 427 -5.48 -5.77 4.88
C ILE A 427 -5.60 -4.26 4.76
N TYR A 428 -4.47 -3.58 4.77
CA TYR A 428 -4.38 -2.16 4.42
C TYR A 428 -4.27 -1.96 2.90
N LEU A 429 -4.96 -0.94 2.40
CA LEU A 429 -4.85 -0.43 1.03
C LEU A 429 -4.65 1.09 1.04
N ASP A 430 -3.78 1.60 0.18
CA ASP A 430 -3.75 3.03 -0.14
C ASP A 430 -5.06 3.42 -0.84
N VAL A 431 -5.50 4.66 -0.62
CA VAL A 431 -6.80 5.17 -1.11
C VAL A 431 -6.88 5.25 -2.63
N ASP A 432 -5.73 5.34 -3.31
CA ASP A 432 -5.62 5.26 -4.76
C ASP A 432 -5.63 3.84 -5.33
N THR A 433 -6.39 2.96 -4.67
CA THR A 433 -6.63 1.58 -5.12
C THR A 433 -8.12 1.36 -5.38
N ILE A 434 -8.45 0.86 -6.57
CA ILE A 434 -9.80 0.40 -6.92
C ILE A 434 -9.87 -1.13 -6.88
N PHE A 435 -10.93 -1.69 -6.29
CA PHE A 435 -11.16 -3.13 -6.27
C PHE A 435 -11.67 -3.61 -7.63
N LEU A 436 -11.14 -4.75 -8.10
CA LEU A 436 -11.48 -5.33 -9.42
C LEU A 436 -12.15 -6.70 -9.33
N ARG A 437 -12.07 -7.37 -8.18
CA ARG A 437 -12.85 -8.58 -7.88
C ARG A 437 -12.98 -8.79 -6.38
N ASP A 438 -13.57 -9.92 -6.01
CA ASP A 438 -13.76 -10.35 -4.62
C ASP A 438 -12.45 -10.94 -4.09
N TRP A 439 -12.10 -10.64 -2.85
CA TRP A 439 -10.83 -11.02 -2.23
C TRP A 439 -10.91 -12.27 -1.36
N GLU A 440 -12.03 -13.02 -1.38
CA GLU A 440 -12.20 -14.28 -0.64
C GLU A 440 -10.93 -15.15 -0.62
N GLU A 441 -10.32 -15.38 -1.77
CA GLU A 441 -9.12 -16.24 -1.90
C GLU A 441 -7.90 -15.64 -1.18
N LEU A 442 -7.79 -14.31 -1.18
CA LEU A 442 -6.77 -13.59 -0.44
C LEU A 442 -7.10 -13.48 1.05
N TRP A 443 -8.35 -13.64 1.48
CA TRP A 443 -8.71 -13.75 2.89
C TRP A 443 -8.36 -15.14 3.42
N GLY A 444 -8.61 -16.18 2.65
CA GLY A 444 -8.29 -17.56 3.00
C GLY A 444 -6.79 -17.87 3.07
N THR A 445 -5.92 -17.10 2.39
CA THR A 445 -4.47 -17.33 2.50
C THR A 445 -3.95 -17.04 3.92
N PRO A 446 -3.26 -17.99 4.58
CA PRO A 446 -2.72 -17.75 5.92
C PRO A 446 -1.51 -16.80 5.95
N SER A 447 -0.89 -16.48 4.81
CA SER A 447 0.31 -15.65 4.78
C SER A 447 0.04 -14.18 5.05
N ALA A 448 0.92 -13.54 5.83
CA ALA A 448 1.11 -12.10 5.72
C ALA A 448 1.76 -11.79 4.36
N PHE A 449 1.37 -10.69 3.72
CA PHE A 449 1.89 -10.35 2.40
C PHE A 449 1.92 -8.85 2.14
N SER A 450 2.76 -8.46 1.18
CA SER A 450 2.68 -7.16 0.54
C SER A 450 3.20 -7.26 -0.88
N TYR A 451 2.65 -6.48 -1.80
CA TYR A 451 3.11 -6.54 -3.18
C TYR A 451 4.43 -5.79 -3.38
N ARG A 452 5.15 -6.23 -4.41
CA ARG A 452 6.48 -5.72 -4.77
C ARG A 452 6.43 -4.45 -5.60
N TRP A 453 7.57 -3.77 -5.64
CA TRP A 453 7.79 -2.63 -6.53
C TRP A 453 8.21 -3.14 -7.92
N SER A 454 7.26 -3.27 -8.85
CA SER A 454 7.51 -3.82 -10.19
C SER A 454 8.22 -5.20 -10.11
N ARG A 455 9.16 -5.49 -11.00
CA ARG A 455 10.03 -6.68 -10.97
C ARG A 455 11.12 -6.65 -9.89
N LEU A 456 11.26 -5.57 -9.12
CA LEU A 456 12.36 -5.40 -8.17
C LEU A 456 12.13 -6.19 -6.87
N PRO A 457 13.20 -6.64 -6.19
CA PRO A 457 13.08 -7.29 -4.89
C PRO A 457 12.86 -6.25 -3.76
N ARG A 458 11.86 -5.38 -3.90
CA ARG A 458 11.47 -4.33 -2.95
C ARG A 458 9.97 -4.41 -2.67
N TYR A 459 9.54 -3.99 -1.49
CA TYR A 459 8.12 -3.88 -1.15
C TYR A 459 7.59 -2.49 -1.52
N ASN A 460 6.32 -2.43 -1.91
CA ASN A 460 5.59 -1.18 -2.08
C ASN A 460 4.75 -0.82 -0.83
N THR A 461 4.13 -1.82 -0.18
CA THR A 461 3.28 -1.69 1.01
C THR A 461 2.01 -0.86 0.88
N ALA A 462 1.64 -0.38 -0.32
CA ALA A 462 0.30 0.16 -0.57
C ALA A 462 -0.80 -0.91 -0.47
N VAL A 463 -0.48 -2.20 -0.62
CA VAL A 463 -1.30 -3.31 -0.14
C VAL A 463 -0.48 -4.12 0.85
N LEU A 464 -0.96 -4.25 2.08
CA LEU A 464 -0.28 -4.91 3.18
C LEU A 464 -1.28 -5.73 4.00
N ARG A 465 -1.04 -7.04 4.10
CA ARG A 465 -1.73 -7.93 5.03
C ARG A 465 -0.79 -8.29 6.18
N MET A 466 -1.27 -8.17 7.41
CA MET A 466 -0.62 -8.75 8.58
C MET A 466 -1.68 -9.30 9.54
N HIS A 467 -1.27 -10.25 10.39
CA HIS A 467 -2.14 -10.76 11.44
C HIS A 467 -2.04 -9.91 12.70
N GLN A 468 -3.16 -9.79 13.40
CA GLN A 468 -3.26 -9.08 14.66
C GLN A 468 -2.27 -9.67 15.68
N GLY A 469 -1.45 -8.83 16.31
CA GLY A 469 -0.50 -9.26 17.35
C GLY A 469 0.54 -10.29 16.88
N SER A 470 0.78 -10.40 15.57
CA SER A 470 1.76 -11.34 15.01
C SER A 470 3.20 -11.05 15.45
N ALA A 471 4.00 -12.10 15.59
CA ALA A 471 5.44 -12.00 15.83
C ALA A 471 6.15 -11.18 14.75
N LEU A 472 5.74 -11.32 13.49
CA LEU A 472 6.19 -10.49 12.38
C LEU A 472 5.89 -9.01 12.62
N GLY A 473 4.68 -8.69 13.09
CA GLY A 473 4.31 -7.32 13.43
C GLY A 473 5.13 -6.76 14.58
N THR A 474 5.30 -7.53 15.66
CA THR A 474 6.14 -7.15 16.80
C THR A 474 7.58 -6.87 16.35
N PHE A 475 8.17 -7.75 15.52
CA PHE A 475 9.48 -7.56 14.92
C PHE A 475 9.57 -6.25 14.13
N LEU A 476 8.63 -6.00 13.21
CA LEU A 476 8.64 -4.82 12.34
C LEU A 476 8.50 -3.51 13.13
N LEU A 477 7.55 -3.45 14.07
CA LEU A 477 7.29 -2.26 14.88
C LEU A 477 8.47 -1.92 15.78
N HIS A 478 9.07 -2.90 16.45
CA HIS A 478 10.26 -2.67 17.27
C HIS A 478 11.46 -2.25 16.42
N THR A 479 11.69 -2.91 15.29
CA THR A 479 12.82 -2.60 14.41
C THR A 479 12.71 -1.20 13.81
N ALA A 480 11.52 -0.82 13.34
CA ALA A 480 11.23 0.53 12.85
C ALA A 480 11.42 1.58 13.94
N THR A 481 10.97 1.30 15.17
CA THR A 481 11.11 2.21 16.32
C THR A 481 12.58 2.44 16.70
N LYS A 482 13.39 1.37 16.73
CA LYS A 482 14.84 1.46 16.98
C LYS A 482 15.58 2.14 15.83
N SER A 483 15.02 2.07 14.62
CA SER A 483 15.49 2.78 13.44
C SER A 483 14.93 4.20 13.31
N GLY A 484 14.31 4.74 14.36
CA GLY A 484 13.84 6.11 14.41
C GLY A 484 12.49 6.34 13.72
N MET A 485 11.56 5.39 13.85
CA MET A 485 10.22 5.39 13.27
C MET A 485 10.21 5.38 11.73
N ASP A 486 11.18 4.69 11.13
CA ASP A 486 11.31 4.59 9.67
C ASP A 486 10.48 3.41 9.14
N PHE A 487 9.21 3.67 8.84
CA PHE A 487 8.28 2.68 8.28
C PHE A 487 8.25 2.67 6.74
N HIS A 488 9.15 3.41 6.10
CA HIS A 488 9.20 3.50 4.64
C HIS A 488 9.40 2.11 4.01
N PRO A 489 8.74 1.77 2.88
CA PRO A 489 8.78 0.43 2.28
C PRO A 489 10.20 -0.11 2.03
N ILE A 490 11.11 0.76 1.58
CA ILE A 490 12.54 0.43 1.40
C ILE A 490 13.22 0.04 2.73
N ALA A 491 12.89 0.72 3.83
CA ALA A 491 13.44 0.41 5.14
C ALA A 491 12.89 -0.93 5.66
N ILE A 492 11.59 -1.16 5.53
CA ILE A 492 10.95 -2.45 5.85
C ILE A 492 11.60 -3.61 5.10
N GLY A 493 11.82 -3.45 3.78
CA GLY A 493 12.50 -4.47 2.98
C GLY A 493 13.94 -4.75 3.42
N ARG A 494 14.63 -3.76 4.02
CA ARG A 494 15.94 -3.96 4.64
C ARG A 494 15.84 -4.70 5.98
N TYR A 495 14.87 -4.34 6.82
CA TYR A 495 14.66 -5.03 8.11
C TYR A 495 14.46 -6.53 7.90
N LEU A 496 13.55 -6.87 6.98
CA LEU A 496 13.24 -8.25 6.65
C LEU A 496 14.43 -8.99 6.03
N ARG A 497 15.24 -8.33 5.21
CA ARG A 497 16.42 -8.96 4.60
C ARG A 497 17.52 -9.19 5.62
N ASP A 498 17.86 -8.18 6.42
CA ASP A 498 18.94 -8.24 7.41
C ASP A 498 18.61 -9.28 8.51
N ALA A 499 17.33 -9.55 8.76
CA ALA A 499 16.84 -10.57 9.69
C ALA A 499 16.47 -11.92 9.03
N GLU A 500 16.63 -12.06 7.70
CA GLU A 500 16.17 -13.24 6.93
C GLU A 500 14.68 -13.59 7.14
N MET A 501 13.81 -12.60 7.38
CA MET A 501 12.37 -12.75 7.59
C MET A 501 11.54 -12.50 6.33
N GLY A 502 12.17 -12.34 5.17
CA GLY A 502 11.48 -12.09 3.90
C GLY A 502 10.49 -13.18 3.48
N GLY A 503 10.59 -14.39 4.03
CA GLY A 503 9.59 -15.44 3.82
C GLY A 503 8.29 -15.25 4.61
N LEU A 504 8.32 -14.53 5.73
CA LEU A 504 7.15 -14.30 6.59
C LEU A 504 6.23 -13.19 6.05
N LEU A 505 6.79 -12.13 5.49
CA LEU A 505 6.02 -11.14 4.71
C LEU A 505 6.11 -11.50 3.24
N PHE A 506 5.18 -12.31 2.73
CA PHE A 506 5.26 -12.81 1.37
C PHE A 506 5.18 -11.68 0.34
N ARG A 507 6.19 -11.60 -0.52
CA ARG A 507 6.29 -10.55 -1.54
C ARG A 507 5.58 -10.93 -2.83
N LEU A 508 4.30 -10.57 -2.92
CA LEU A 508 3.44 -10.84 -4.08
C LEU A 508 3.86 -10.05 -5.33
N PRO A 509 3.51 -10.51 -6.55
CA PRO A 509 3.69 -9.74 -7.77
C PRO A 509 2.76 -8.53 -7.78
N ASP A 510 3.22 -7.44 -8.39
CA ASP A 510 2.43 -6.23 -8.60
C ASP A 510 1.20 -6.48 -9.46
N ALA A 511 1.23 -7.36 -10.47
CA ALA A 511 0.08 -7.64 -11.34
C ALA A 511 -1.24 -8.02 -10.63
N LEU A 512 -1.18 -8.53 -9.39
CA LEU A 512 -2.38 -8.80 -8.60
C LEU A 512 -3.11 -7.51 -8.19
N PHE A 513 -2.39 -6.40 -8.06
CA PHE A 513 -2.89 -5.14 -7.48
C PHE A 513 -2.59 -3.91 -8.34
N ASP A 514 -1.69 -4.03 -9.32
CA ASP A 514 -1.17 -3.00 -10.20
C ASP A 514 -0.60 -3.65 -11.47
N SER A 515 -1.49 -3.88 -12.43
CA SER A 515 -1.13 -4.52 -13.69
C SER A 515 -0.45 -3.58 -14.70
N ALA A 516 -0.44 -2.26 -14.46
CA ALA A 516 0.11 -1.29 -15.40
C ALA A 516 1.59 -1.00 -15.16
N TRP A 517 2.11 -1.27 -13.96
CA TRP A 517 3.44 -0.82 -13.55
C TRP A 517 4.56 -1.18 -14.53
N LEU A 518 4.70 -2.46 -14.90
CA LEU A 518 5.77 -2.87 -15.82
C LEU A 518 5.67 -2.17 -17.18
N MET A 519 4.46 -1.82 -17.62
CA MET A 519 4.24 -1.13 -18.90
C MET A 519 4.71 0.33 -18.85
N ASP A 520 4.41 1.04 -17.77
CA ASP A 520 4.89 2.41 -17.53
C ASP A 520 6.44 2.48 -17.52
N GLU A 521 7.08 1.42 -17.03
CA GLU A 521 8.54 1.29 -17.04
C GLU A 521 9.12 0.82 -18.40
N GLY A 522 8.26 0.53 -19.39
CA GLY A 522 8.65 0.07 -20.73
C GLY A 522 9.05 -1.40 -20.82
N TYR A 523 8.64 -2.24 -19.86
CA TYR A 523 8.89 -3.69 -19.86
C TYR A 523 7.74 -4.47 -20.50
N HIS A 524 8.09 -5.62 -21.10
CA HIS A 524 7.17 -6.56 -21.75
C HIS A 524 6.20 -5.95 -22.79
N PRO A 525 6.62 -4.99 -23.64
CA PRO A 525 5.73 -4.36 -24.63
C PRO A 525 5.25 -5.31 -25.73
N ASP A 526 5.91 -6.46 -25.90
CA ASP A 526 5.56 -7.51 -26.86
C ASP A 526 4.32 -8.32 -26.45
N ARG A 527 3.99 -8.35 -25.15
CA ARG A 527 2.79 -9.03 -24.63
C ARG A 527 2.16 -8.23 -23.49
N PRO A 528 1.59 -7.07 -23.79
CA PRO A 528 1.04 -6.20 -22.77
C PRO A 528 -0.20 -6.82 -22.12
N PRO A 529 -0.50 -6.44 -20.86
CA PRO A 529 -1.79 -6.71 -20.24
C PRO A 529 -2.92 -5.96 -20.99
N GLN A 530 -4.17 -6.31 -20.67
CA GLN A 530 -5.35 -5.64 -21.20
C GLN A 530 -6.05 -4.88 -20.06
N PRO A 531 -6.25 -3.55 -20.18
CA PRO A 531 -5.81 -2.69 -21.27
C PRO A 531 -4.30 -2.48 -21.32
N TYR A 532 -3.84 -2.06 -22.50
CA TYR A 532 -2.53 -1.46 -22.65
C TYR A 532 -2.59 -0.01 -22.17
N LEU A 533 -1.83 0.30 -21.12
CA LEU A 533 -1.56 1.65 -20.64
C LEU A 533 -0.06 1.89 -20.81
N ALA A 534 0.34 2.85 -21.65
CA ALA A 534 1.75 3.18 -21.86
C ALA A 534 2.32 4.02 -20.72
N SER A 535 1.45 4.76 -20.02
CA SER A 535 1.75 5.45 -18.77
C SER A 535 0.60 5.28 -17.79
N PHE A 536 0.85 5.49 -16.49
CA PHE A 536 -0.24 5.50 -15.50
C PHE A 536 -1.33 6.54 -15.81
N HIS A 537 -0.95 7.64 -16.46
CA HIS A 537 -1.87 8.73 -16.82
C HIS A 537 -2.91 8.29 -17.87
N ASP A 538 -2.58 7.32 -18.73
CA ASP A 538 -3.48 6.80 -19.77
C ASP A 538 -4.77 6.18 -19.18
N PHE A 539 -4.75 5.84 -17.88
CA PHE A 539 -5.94 5.43 -17.14
C PHE A 539 -6.99 6.56 -17.07
N PHE A 540 -6.53 7.78 -16.81
CA PHE A 540 -7.37 8.97 -16.70
C PHE A 540 -7.63 9.64 -18.04
N GLU A 541 -6.63 9.61 -18.93
CA GLU A 541 -6.68 10.19 -20.27
C GLU A 541 -6.28 9.14 -21.31
N THR A 542 -7.24 8.29 -21.69
CA THR A 542 -6.98 7.20 -22.65
C THR A 542 -6.65 7.78 -24.04
N PRO A 543 -5.51 7.39 -24.66
CA PRO A 543 -5.12 7.92 -25.96
C PRO A 543 -6.18 7.69 -27.04
N PRO A 544 -6.42 8.64 -27.98
CA PRO A 544 -7.48 8.53 -28.99
C PRO A 544 -7.43 7.25 -29.83
N LEU A 545 -6.23 6.75 -30.15
CA LEU A 545 -6.05 5.49 -30.88
C LEU A 545 -6.65 4.27 -30.14
N LEU A 546 -6.73 4.35 -28.81
CA LEU A 546 -7.28 3.33 -27.92
C LEU A 546 -8.63 3.75 -27.32
N GLY A 547 -9.14 4.95 -27.64
CA GLY A 547 -10.27 5.60 -26.98
C GLY A 547 -11.62 4.88 -27.12
N ALA A 548 -11.77 4.02 -28.13
CA ALA A 548 -12.95 3.17 -28.27
C ALA A 548 -12.96 1.97 -27.30
N SER A 549 -11.80 1.58 -26.76
CA SER A 549 -11.65 0.35 -25.97
C SER A 549 -12.39 0.39 -24.62
N PRO A 550 -12.30 1.48 -23.83
CA PRO A 550 -13.01 1.57 -22.55
C PRO A 550 -14.51 1.34 -22.69
N GLU A 551 -15.17 2.03 -23.62
CA GLU A 551 -16.61 1.89 -23.82
C GLU A 551 -17.00 0.52 -24.43
N ALA A 552 -16.19 0.00 -25.36
CA ALA A 552 -16.46 -1.28 -26.00
C ALA A 552 -16.31 -2.48 -25.07
N LEU A 553 -15.33 -2.44 -24.16
CA LEU A 553 -15.00 -3.57 -23.29
C LEU A 553 -15.57 -3.43 -21.87
N GLY A 554 -15.79 -2.19 -21.41
CA GLY A 554 -16.31 -1.92 -20.07
C GLY A 554 -15.41 -2.46 -18.95
N PHE A 555 -15.96 -2.58 -17.75
CA PHE A 555 -15.28 -3.16 -16.58
C PHE A 555 -14.65 -4.53 -16.87
N ASP A 556 -15.30 -5.39 -17.65
CA ASP A 556 -14.80 -6.73 -17.99
C ASP A 556 -13.48 -6.69 -18.77
N GLY A 557 -13.21 -5.60 -19.48
CA GLY A 557 -11.96 -5.37 -20.21
C GLY A 557 -10.81 -4.83 -19.38
N PHE A 558 -11.01 -4.52 -18.10
CA PHE A 558 -10.03 -3.80 -17.28
C PHE A 558 -9.25 -4.73 -16.34
N PHE A 559 -8.02 -5.11 -16.74
CA PHE A 559 -7.10 -5.96 -15.97
C PHE A 559 -7.75 -7.22 -15.37
N LYS A 560 -8.64 -7.85 -16.13
CA LYS A 560 -9.41 -9.01 -15.69
C LYS A 560 -8.51 -10.09 -15.09
N GLY A 561 -8.80 -10.49 -13.86
CA GLY A 561 -8.00 -11.41 -13.06
C GLY A 561 -7.28 -10.75 -11.90
N ALA A 562 -6.93 -9.46 -12.01
CA ALA A 562 -6.37 -8.71 -10.90
C ALA A 562 -7.39 -8.53 -9.76
N PHE A 563 -6.89 -8.43 -8.53
CA PHE A 563 -7.67 -8.15 -7.32
C PHE A 563 -8.00 -6.67 -7.18
N SER A 564 -7.07 -5.80 -7.60
CA SER A 564 -7.23 -4.36 -7.62
C SER A 564 -6.36 -3.70 -8.68
N TYR A 565 -6.52 -2.38 -8.83
CA TYR A 565 -5.60 -1.52 -9.56
C TYR A 565 -5.22 -0.30 -8.71
N HIS A 566 -3.93 -0.14 -8.44
CA HIS A 566 -3.32 1.00 -7.76
C HIS A 566 -2.83 2.01 -8.81
N TYR A 567 -3.42 3.20 -8.86
CA TYR A 567 -3.29 4.13 -10.00
C TYR A 567 -2.26 5.26 -9.81
N HIS A 568 -1.40 5.17 -8.79
CA HIS A 568 -0.22 6.03 -8.60
C HIS A 568 -0.48 7.51 -8.40
N ASN A 569 -1.28 7.86 -7.40
CA ASN A 569 -1.29 9.20 -6.80
C ASN A 569 -1.57 10.36 -7.79
N ASP A 570 -2.28 10.11 -8.88
CA ASP A 570 -2.76 11.16 -9.80
C ASP A 570 -3.95 11.91 -9.18
N TRP A 571 -3.67 12.57 -8.05
CA TRP A 571 -4.68 13.13 -7.13
C TRP A 571 -5.46 14.30 -7.72
N TRP A 572 -4.90 14.97 -8.73
CA TRP A 572 -5.46 16.18 -9.34
C TRP A 572 -6.30 15.89 -10.58
N THR A 573 -6.08 14.75 -11.26
CA THR A 573 -6.79 14.41 -12.50
C THR A 573 -8.12 13.74 -12.20
N PRO A 574 -9.30 14.31 -12.52
CA PRO A 574 -10.59 13.71 -12.18
C PRO A 574 -10.80 12.31 -12.80
N PHE A 575 -11.51 11.43 -12.08
CA PHE A 575 -11.90 10.13 -12.65
C PHE A 575 -12.79 10.26 -13.89
N ASP A 576 -13.67 11.26 -13.94
CA ASP A 576 -14.47 11.61 -15.12
C ASP A 576 -14.47 13.13 -15.24
N SER A 577 -13.69 13.67 -16.18
CA SER A 577 -13.59 15.11 -16.41
C SER A 577 -14.90 15.72 -16.91
N GLY A 578 -15.72 14.95 -17.64
CA GLY A 578 -17.04 15.38 -18.12
C GLY A 578 -18.15 15.28 -17.08
N ARG A 579 -17.95 14.46 -16.03
CA ARG A 579 -18.88 14.31 -14.89
C ARG A 579 -18.11 14.20 -13.57
N ASN A 580 -17.40 15.27 -13.20
CA ASN A 580 -16.64 15.35 -11.96
C ASN A 580 -17.53 15.70 -10.75
N PHE A 581 -18.54 14.89 -10.54
CA PHE A 581 -19.44 14.91 -9.38
C PHE A 581 -20.03 13.52 -9.15
N PRO A 582 -20.51 13.20 -7.94
CA PRO A 582 -21.26 11.97 -7.69
C PRO A 582 -22.58 11.96 -8.44
N ASP A 583 -22.85 10.88 -9.17
CA ASP A 583 -24.12 10.65 -9.86
C ASP A 583 -24.73 9.34 -9.33
N LEU A 584 -25.49 9.39 -8.24
CA LEU A 584 -26.03 8.22 -7.54
C LEU A 584 -27.57 8.13 -7.62
N GLY A 585 -28.19 8.99 -8.43
CA GLY A 585 -29.61 9.02 -8.71
C GLY A 585 -30.44 9.69 -7.62
N SER A 586 -31.75 9.76 -7.85
CA SER A 586 -32.68 10.57 -7.05
C SER A 586 -32.69 10.24 -5.54
N ARG A 587 -32.32 9.01 -5.16
CA ARG A 587 -32.19 8.60 -3.75
C ARG A 587 -31.16 9.44 -2.99
N PHE A 588 -30.16 9.94 -3.71
CA PHE A 588 -29.09 10.78 -3.20
C PHE A 588 -29.16 12.21 -3.76
N ALA A 589 -30.34 12.65 -4.22
CA ALA A 589 -30.54 13.97 -4.83
C ALA A 589 -30.11 15.15 -3.93
N HIS A 590 -30.19 15.01 -2.60
CA HIS A 590 -29.75 16.05 -1.67
C HIS A 590 -28.23 16.28 -1.71
N SER A 591 -27.45 15.22 -1.96
CA SER A 591 -26.00 15.33 -2.23
C SER A 591 -25.70 15.83 -3.64
N GLU A 592 -26.59 15.61 -4.62
CA GLU A 592 -26.40 15.97 -6.03
C GLU A 592 -26.76 17.43 -6.35
N SER A 593 -27.76 18.01 -5.66
CA SER A 593 -28.23 19.38 -5.92
C SER A 593 -27.18 20.46 -5.66
N TYR A 594 -26.17 20.17 -4.83
CA TYR A 594 -25.04 21.06 -4.60
C TYR A 594 -23.97 20.98 -5.70
N ALA A 595 -23.83 19.84 -6.39
CA ALA A 595 -22.76 19.58 -7.35
C ALA A 595 -23.14 19.93 -8.80
N THR A 596 -24.40 19.68 -9.18
CA THR A 596 -24.92 19.90 -10.55
C THR A 596 -25.12 21.37 -10.93
N SER A 597 -25.17 22.29 -9.95
CA SER A 597 -25.27 23.74 -10.23
C SER A 597 -23.98 24.36 -10.83
N ARG A 598 -22.88 23.61 -10.90
CA ARG A 598 -21.55 24.13 -11.25
C ARG A 598 -20.91 23.54 -12.50
N SER A 599 -21.52 22.55 -13.17
CA SER A 599 -20.96 21.97 -14.39
C SER A 599 -22.06 21.53 -15.34
N SER A 600 -22.03 22.03 -16.58
CA SER A 600 -22.81 21.44 -17.68
C SER A 600 -22.02 20.25 -18.22
N PRO A 601 -22.60 19.05 -18.33
CA PRO A 601 -21.90 17.91 -18.88
C PRO A 601 -21.59 18.17 -20.35
N GLU A 602 -20.30 18.29 -20.69
CA GLU A 602 -19.87 18.31 -22.08
C GLU A 602 -19.95 16.87 -22.63
N PRO A 603 -20.52 16.66 -23.82
CA PRO A 603 -20.55 15.34 -24.45
C PRO A 603 -19.15 14.93 -24.90
N ILE A 604 -18.44 14.18 -24.05
CA ILE A 604 -17.19 13.53 -24.40
C ILE A 604 -17.51 12.27 -25.23
N ARG A 605 -16.93 12.17 -26.44
CA ARG A 605 -17.17 11.05 -27.36
C ARG A 605 -16.37 9.79 -27.02
N ASP A 606 -15.15 9.94 -26.53
CA ASP A 606 -14.27 8.83 -26.18
C ASP A 606 -14.01 8.89 -24.66
N LEU A 607 -14.59 7.95 -23.91
CA LEU A 607 -14.40 7.90 -22.46
C LEU A 607 -13.06 7.25 -22.10
N SER A 608 -12.40 7.77 -21.07
CA SER A 608 -11.26 7.10 -20.46
C SER A 608 -11.66 5.88 -19.64
N TRP A 609 -10.69 5.01 -19.34
CA TRP A 609 -10.90 3.88 -18.44
C TRP A 609 -11.43 4.32 -17.07
N SER A 610 -10.86 5.37 -16.49
CA SER A 610 -11.32 5.92 -15.21
C SER A 610 -12.79 6.37 -15.26
N ALA A 611 -13.22 6.98 -16.38
CA ALA A 611 -14.59 7.47 -16.55
C ALA A 611 -15.58 6.31 -16.70
N VAL A 612 -15.22 5.28 -17.48
CA VAL A 612 -16.04 4.07 -17.65
C VAL A 612 -16.21 3.34 -16.32
N LEU A 613 -15.15 3.18 -15.54
CA LEU A 613 -15.22 2.53 -14.23
C LEU A 613 -16.09 3.32 -13.25
N LYS A 614 -15.91 4.66 -13.17
CA LYS A 614 -16.75 5.52 -12.33
C LYS A 614 -18.23 5.35 -12.66
N ARG A 615 -18.59 5.52 -13.93
CA ARG A 615 -19.99 5.40 -14.38
C ARG A 615 -20.55 4.00 -14.15
N THR A 616 -19.72 2.96 -14.28
CA THR A 616 -20.11 1.58 -14.00
C THR A 616 -20.48 1.39 -12.52
N PHE A 617 -19.62 1.83 -11.60
CA PHE A 617 -19.89 1.65 -10.18
C PHE A 617 -21.06 2.49 -9.69
N GLU A 618 -21.20 3.71 -10.21
CA GLU A 618 -22.35 4.57 -9.93
C GLU A 618 -23.67 3.94 -10.40
N ALA A 619 -23.70 3.36 -11.61
CA ALA A 619 -24.87 2.68 -12.15
C ALA A 619 -25.32 1.48 -11.29
N TYR A 620 -24.39 0.78 -10.63
CA TYR A 620 -24.74 -0.27 -9.67
C TYR A 620 -25.46 0.28 -8.45
N VAL A 621 -24.98 1.39 -7.88
CA VAL A 621 -25.63 2.04 -6.73
C VAL A 621 -27.00 2.60 -7.12
N ARG A 622 -27.14 3.14 -8.35
CA ARG A 622 -28.43 3.57 -8.91
C ARG A 622 -29.42 2.41 -9.12
N GLY A 623 -28.94 1.16 -9.14
CA GLY A 623 -29.76 0.00 -9.45
C GLY A 623 -30.11 -0.10 -10.94
N GLU A 624 -29.23 0.40 -11.82
CA GLU A 624 -29.36 0.31 -13.28
C GLU A 624 -28.70 -0.95 -13.83
N GLN A 625 -27.72 -1.50 -13.09
CA GLN A 625 -27.06 -2.75 -13.40
C GLN A 625 -26.70 -3.52 -12.12
N PRO A 626 -26.48 -4.85 -12.21
CA PRO A 626 -25.96 -5.59 -11.07
C PRO A 626 -24.46 -5.33 -10.88
N ASN A 627 -23.93 -5.83 -9.77
CA ASN A 627 -22.51 -5.90 -9.54
C ASN A 627 -21.81 -6.88 -10.50
N MET A 628 -20.48 -7.00 -10.42
CA MET A 628 -19.72 -7.84 -11.36
C MET A 628 -20.11 -9.34 -11.34
N TYR A 629 -20.77 -9.82 -10.28
CA TYR A 629 -21.22 -11.21 -10.13
C TYR A 629 -22.72 -11.40 -10.44
N GLY A 630 -23.38 -10.37 -10.97
CA GLY A 630 -24.80 -10.43 -11.34
C GLY A 630 -25.77 -10.20 -10.19
N GLU A 631 -25.31 -9.66 -9.06
CA GLU A 631 -26.14 -9.39 -7.90
C GLU A 631 -26.62 -7.93 -7.86
N TRP A 632 -27.91 -7.72 -7.63
CA TRP A 632 -28.51 -6.38 -7.58
C TRP A 632 -28.53 -5.83 -6.17
N LEU A 633 -28.17 -4.55 -6.01
CA LEU A 633 -28.32 -3.85 -4.74
C LEU A 633 -29.80 -3.79 -4.35
N GLN A 634 -30.13 -4.36 -3.20
CA GLN A 634 -31.45 -4.19 -2.57
C GLN A 634 -31.37 -3.04 -1.56
N TRP A 635 -32.25 -2.06 -1.71
CA TRP A 635 -32.33 -0.86 -0.87
C TRP A 635 -33.13 -1.06 0.40
#